data_AF-A0AAP9DIC8-F1
#
_entry.id   AF-A0AAP9DIC8-F1
#
_cell.length_a   1.000
_cell.length_b   1.000
_cell.length_c   1.000
_cell.angle_alpha   90.00
_cell.angle_beta   90.00
_cell.angle_gamma   90.00
#
_symmetry.space_group_name_H-M   'P 1'
#
loop_
_entity.id
_entity.type
_entity.pdbx_description
1 polymer ?
#
loop_
_entity_poly.entity_id
_entity_poly.type
_entity_poly.pdbx_seq_one_letter_code
_entity_poly.pdbx_strand_id
1 'polypeptide(L)'
;MKRKFVKVMFFGALALAVSTAVTSCKDYDDDVKNLQEQIDKITSTSPVSSEELKAAVDKAKSELTELLNKKADITALEKEIQDLKDALAKGGDEALLADLAKQLADKTNLLTWENLKTDETIAKLKTDIDALNKVSSTLDALVKAEQKYKESGDLSGFDNTSFDALINNSIKEAIEKEGDIAAYVQGVVQKATLADFKAINNEVSTLTGGVWKSMEAFITDCYTLLYDKEDGILARLTELEKLQEAVDAFIKENDNYEKYADILNQIEASRQALTALSLPAGSKNLTEAIEAIIKAQLKEEDSSLASLKKKLQDEINAIKKMVQSVSFVPKTSDRIVNFTTLYAKSKAADANYGTITLDGASTQEVMFRISPADAAESFVDNYDVTFSADREMTRAVQVDQFVVVDKPVVDGGLVTYTIKSNATKSFAVCMHVVTKEDKVETLGKTDITSDYFAAIVGKKYLVDAYYKANSGADVDMELPYDVKDGKAEYNGKGRVVLSVSNSADGTTPSEVELSEYPGFDPKSLTTTFSVVNDTYFKVSGTAVMLNAYETPSYIGQVTDVNAKVTAAGFYTPAADKKIGTVTVTKTTKKATIDYGKIEPATWSNGAQTVAASKFPLNKIYDAEDVKLTLTEFQALTGEVVKEVTDKVYFAISTDLSSKNELTAVIAAQTPAGVYPIKAKFTSDGREIIVTATITVQNPEIAELAVDKYLWGGTATAGKVGFTPTLDQEEKPFSITLSYDLSKLFTNYSAVQAAVTGVTGATLKIDVPNWNKIKGISYSEPTLTFKKDEYTGKTTDGKDAKVQIVATVTLAGTTTPLQKLTADVNINDISGSWVAGKKAVELNSKAGVYPLADGFSWNDMRGKAMWKDGSQVDDQVEFGTATPLAIYGLTAPSFKFVDAEGKDTTCPYLTVGNDGKLSFTTTGKGYNFQTDYTAYVMIVASSQWGTITNYANNNVITVTIPANVK
;
A
#
# COMPACT_ATOMS: atom_id res chain seq x y z
N MET A 1 -9.47 12.07 36.92
CA MET A 1 -8.41 11.29 36.24
C MET A 1 -8.20 11.69 34.77
N LYS A 2 -9.24 11.85 33.96
CA LYS A 2 -9.13 12.11 32.49
C LYS A 2 -8.31 13.35 32.06
N ARG A 3 -8.35 14.48 32.79
CA ARG A 3 -7.59 15.71 32.44
C ARG A 3 -6.07 15.66 32.69
N LYS A 4 -5.61 14.85 33.65
CA LYS A 4 -4.17 14.74 33.97
C LYS A 4 -3.45 13.78 33.01
N PHE A 5 -4.12 12.72 32.57
CA PHE A 5 -3.56 11.71 31.68
C PHE A 5 -3.30 12.26 30.27
N VAL A 6 -4.22 13.07 29.73
CA VAL A 6 -4.05 13.63 28.37
C VAL A 6 -3.01 14.77 28.33
N LYS A 7 -2.88 15.55 29.41
CA LYS A 7 -1.75 16.50 29.55
C LYS A 7 -0.39 15.80 29.58
N VAL A 8 -0.30 14.64 30.23
CA VAL A 8 0.93 13.83 30.27
C VAL A 8 1.26 13.24 28.89
N MET A 9 0.25 12.78 28.13
CA MET A 9 0.47 12.34 26.74
C MET A 9 0.92 13.47 25.81
N PHE A 10 0.34 14.68 25.93
CA PHE A 10 0.72 15.82 25.09
C PHE A 10 2.12 16.36 25.43
N PHE A 11 2.48 16.43 26.72
CA PHE A 11 3.85 16.77 27.14
C PHE A 11 4.86 15.67 26.84
N GLY A 12 4.46 14.40 26.86
CA GLY A 12 5.27 13.28 26.38
C GLY A 12 5.54 13.36 24.88
N ALA A 13 4.54 13.75 24.09
CA ALA A 13 4.67 13.99 22.65
C ALA A 13 5.51 15.24 22.31
N LEU A 14 5.50 16.28 23.16
CA LEU A 14 6.36 17.46 22.99
C LEU A 14 7.81 17.20 23.44
N ALA A 15 8.03 16.38 24.48
CA ALA A 15 9.37 16.02 24.95
C ALA A 15 10.13 15.13 23.96
N LEU A 16 9.42 14.45 23.04
CA LEU A 16 9.99 13.72 21.91
C LEU A 16 10.71 14.62 20.88
N ALA A 17 10.51 15.94 20.92
CA ALA A 17 11.08 16.87 19.95
C ALA A 17 12.38 17.56 20.42
N VAL A 18 12.72 17.52 21.71
CA VAL A 18 13.80 18.36 22.27
C VAL A 18 14.76 17.54 23.12
N SER A 19 15.60 16.73 22.47
CA SER A 19 16.82 16.21 23.09
C SER A 19 18.01 16.36 22.15
N THR A 20 18.47 17.59 21.95
CA THR A 20 19.82 17.85 21.46
C THR A 20 20.79 17.71 22.62
N ALA A 21 21.41 16.53 22.76
CA ALA A 21 22.59 16.37 23.62
C ALA A 21 23.76 15.82 22.79
N VAL A 22 24.80 16.65 22.77
CA VAL A 22 26.16 16.46 22.29
C VAL A 22 26.71 15.05 22.58
N THR A 23 27.31 14.39 21.58
CA THR A 23 28.12 13.17 21.79
C THR A 23 29.47 13.28 21.10
N SER A 24 30.53 13.26 21.91
CA SER A 24 31.94 13.17 21.48
C SER A 24 32.46 11.75 21.68
N CYS A 25 33.25 11.26 20.73
CA CYS A 25 34.19 10.12 20.78
C CYS A 25 34.12 9.18 22.00
N LYS A 26 33.10 8.32 22.07
CA LYS A 26 33.15 6.99 22.70
C LYS A 26 32.31 6.02 21.86
N ASP A 27 32.49 4.73 22.14
CA ASP A 27 32.08 3.56 21.35
C ASP A 27 30.71 3.67 20.65
N TYR A 28 30.70 3.53 19.32
CA TYR A 28 29.50 3.59 18.47
C TYR A 28 28.45 2.56 18.90
N ASP A 29 28.86 1.41 19.44
CA ASP A 29 27.93 0.35 19.87
C ASP A 29 27.23 0.68 21.20
N ASP A 30 27.92 1.37 22.12
CA ASP A 30 27.34 1.81 23.40
C ASP A 30 26.37 2.99 23.20
N ASP A 31 26.67 3.87 22.24
CA ASP A 31 25.81 5.02 21.92
C ASP A 31 24.54 4.59 21.18
N VAL A 32 24.62 3.62 20.26
CA VAL A 32 23.45 3.00 19.62
C VAL A 32 22.60 2.25 20.65
N LYS A 33 23.22 1.52 21.58
CA LYS A 33 22.49 0.84 22.65
C LYS A 33 21.81 1.82 23.60
N ASN A 34 22.46 2.93 23.96
CA ASN A 34 21.87 3.97 24.80
C ASN A 34 20.74 4.72 24.09
N LEU A 35 20.87 4.99 22.78
CA LEU A 35 19.80 5.55 21.96
C LEU A 35 18.62 4.57 21.81
N GLN A 36 18.90 3.29 21.59
CA GLN A 36 17.88 2.24 21.52
C GLN A 36 17.19 2.05 22.88
N GLU A 37 17.94 2.06 23.99
CA GLU A 37 17.38 2.01 25.35
C GLU A 37 16.55 3.26 25.66
N GLN A 38 16.93 4.45 25.19
CA GLN A 38 16.14 5.68 25.33
C GLN A 38 14.87 5.63 24.47
N ILE A 39 14.95 5.16 23.22
CA ILE A 39 13.80 4.93 22.33
C ILE A 39 12.85 3.87 22.93
N ASP A 40 13.37 2.77 23.44
CA ASP A 40 12.59 1.69 24.06
C ASP A 40 11.94 2.17 25.37
N LYS A 41 12.59 3.04 26.14
CA LYS A 41 12.05 3.66 27.37
C LYS A 41 10.98 4.72 27.08
N ILE A 42 11.11 5.42 25.95
CA ILE A 42 10.09 6.32 25.39
C ILE A 42 8.87 5.53 24.89
N THR A 43 9.09 4.39 24.22
CA THR A 43 8.03 3.54 23.68
C THR A 43 7.29 2.78 24.80
N SER A 44 7.95 2.52 25.94
CA SER A 44 7.40 1.75 27.07
C SER A 44 6.76 2.57 28.20
N THR A 45 6.74 3.91 28.12
CA THR A 45 6.20 4.77 29.20
C THR A 45 4.73 5.19 29.07
N SER A 46 4.03 4.81 27.99
CA SER A 46 2.56 4.85 27.97
C SER A 46 2.00 3.46 28.30
N PRO A 47 1.46 3.23 29.50
CA PRO A 47 0.96 1.90 29.89
C PRO A 47 -0.36 1.50 29.20
N VAL A 48 -0.88 2.34 28.28
CA VAL A 48 -2.10 2.09 27.51
C VAL A 48 -1.96 2.75 26.13
N SER A 49 -2.07 2.00 25.03
CA SER A 49 -2.03 2.54 23.65
C SER A 49 -3.31 3.30 23.31
N SER A 50 -3.27 4.15 22.27
CA SER A 50 -4.44 4.89 21.79
C SER A 50 -5.55 3.93 21.29
N GLU A 51 -5.18 2.76 20.76
CA GLU A 51 -6.08 1.66 20.41
C GLU A 51 -6.69 0.96 21.65
N GLU A 52 -5.93 0.75 22.71
CA GLU A 52 -6.44 0.17 23.96
C GLU A 52 -7.41 1.13 24.67
N LEU A 53 -7.15 2.43 24.60
CA LEU A 53 -8.06 3.47 25.07
C LEU A 53 -9.38 3.46 24.29
N LYS A 54 -9.32 3.24 22.97
CA LYS A 54 -10.49 3.13 22.10
C LYS A 54 -11.33 1.92 22.47
N ALA A 55 -10.69 0.75 22.63
CA ALA A 55 -11.38 -0.47 23.03
C ALA A 55 -12.09 -0.32 24.39
N ALA A 56 -11.47 0.37 25.35
CA ALA A 56 -12.07 0.62 26.66
C ALA A 56 -13.29 1.57 26.58
N VAL A 57 -13.24 2.61 25.74
CA VAL A 57 -14.37 3.54 25.52
C VAL A 57 -15.52 2.85 24.79
N ASP A 58 -15.23 2.04 23.77
CA ASP A 58 -16.25 1.30 23.02
C ASP A 58 -16.92 0.24 23.90
N LYS A 59 -16.16 -0.41 24.80
CA LYS A 59 -16.70 -1.33 25.81
C LYS A 59 -17.62 -0.61 26.81
N ALA A 60 -17.19 0.53 27.37
CA ALA A 60 -17.99 1.32 28.29
C ALA A 60 -19.30 1.81 27.64
N LYS A 61 -19.27 2.19 26.35
CA LYS A 61 -20.46 2.53 25.56
C LYS A 61 -21.43 1.36 25.43
N SER A 62 -20.91 0.16 25.15
CA SER A 62 -21.72 -1.06 25.06
C SER A 62 -22.41 -1.38 26.39
N GLU A 63 -21.66 -1.38 27.49
CA GLU A 63 -22.18 -1.67 28.84
C GLU A 63 -23.26 -0.65 29.26
N LEU A 64 -23.09 0.63 28.94
CA LEU A 64 -24.06 1.68 29.25
C LEU A 64 -25.33 1.60 28.39
N THR A 65 -25.19 1.20 27.13
CA THR A 65 -26.32 0.95 26.20
C THR A 65 -27.15 -0.25 26.64
N GLU A 66 -26.48 -1.31 27.09
CA GLU A 66 -27.12 -2.50 27.65
C GLU A 66 -27.88 -2.18 28.95
N LEU A 67 -27.32 -1.30 29.80
CA LEU A 67 -28.01 -0.79 30.99
C LEU A 67 -29.26 0.03 30.66
N LEU A 68 -29.26 0.78 29.54
CA LEU A 68 -30.38 1.58 29.07
C LEU A 68 -31.51 0.70 28.50
N ASN A 69 -31.17 -0.37 27.78
CA ASN A 69 -32.14 -1.28 27.15
C ASN A 69 -32.96 -2.10 28.15
N LYS A 70 -32.44 -2.32 29.37
CA LYS A 70 -33.18 -2.97 30.48
C LYS A 70 -34.42 -2.17 30.95
N LYS A 71 -34.60 -0.90 30.54
CA LYS A 71 -35.86 -0.14 30.79
C LYS A 71 -37.06 -0.72 30.05
N ALA A 72 -36.86 -1.42 28.92
CA ALA A 72 -37.96 -2.04 28.17
C ALA A 72 -38.70 -3.13 28.96
N ASP A 73 -38.01 -3.74 29.93
CA ASP A 73 -38.59 -4.77 30.82
C ASP A 73 -39.53 -4.17 31.89
N ILE A 74 -39.35 -2.88 32.25
CA ILE A 74 -40.20 -2.18 33.22
C ILE A 74 -41.63 -2.01 32.69
N THR A 75 -41.79 -1.66 31.40
CA THR A 75 -43.14 -1.52 30.78
C THR A 75 -43.86 -2.87 30.72
N ALA A 76 -43.12 -3.98 30.55
CA ALA A 76 -43.68 -5.31 30.65
C ALA A 76 -44.09 -5.64 32.10
N LEU A 77 -43.26 -5.26 33.09
CA LEU A 77 -43.55 -5.44 34.52
C LEU A 77 -44.78 -4.63 34.98
N GLU A 78 -44.92 -3.38 34.53
CA GLU A 78 -46.09 -2.53 34.80
C GLU A 78 -47.37 -3.16 34.25
N LYS A 79 -47.29 -3.74 33.05
CA LYS A 79 -48.40 -4.45 32.43
C LYS A 79 -48.76 -5.72 33.20
N GLU A 80 -47.77 -6.52 33.62
CA GLU A 80 -48.01 -7.71 34.44
C GLU A 80 -48.60 -7.38 35.82
N ILE A 81 -48.17 -6.28 36.44
CA ILE A 81 -48.76 -5.77 37.70
C ILE A 81 -50.23 -5.36 37.47
N GLN A 82 -50.52 -4.73 36.33
CA GLN A 82 -51.89 -4.37 35.99
C GLN A 82 -52.75 -5.59 35.71
N ASP A 83 -52.24 -6.58 34.97
CA ASP A 83 -52.91 -7.85 34.71
C ASP A 83 -53.19 -8.63 36.01
N LEU A 84 -52.28 -8.59 36.98
CA LEU A 84 -52.47 -9.18 38.31
C LEU A 84 -53.49 -8.42 39.18
N LYS A 85 -53.53 -7.08 39.10
CA LYS A 85 -54.58 -6.27 39.74
C LYS A 85 -55.95 -6.58 39.16
N ASP A 86 -56.03 -6.69 37.84
CA ASP A 86 -57.27 -7.02 37.12
C ASP A 86 -57.72 -8.46 37.42
N ALA A 87 -56.78 -9.39 37.60
CA ALA A 87 -57.06 -10.76 38.05
C ALA A 87 -57.59 -10.80 39.50
N LEU A 88 -57.01 -10.00 40.42
CA LEU A 88 -57.53 -9.86 41.79
C LEU A 88 -58.97 -9.33 41.81
N ALA A 89 -59.26 -8.33 40.97
CA ALA A 89 -60.56 -7.68 40.91
C ALA A 89 -61.68 -8.60 40.38
N LYS A 90 -61.33 -9.66 39.62
CA LYS A 90 -62.28 -10.65 39.08
C LYS A 90 -62.73 -11.69 40.11
N GLY A 91 -62.07 -11.79 41.27
CA GLY A 91 -62.40 -12.72 42.35
C GLY A 91 -61.96 -14.17 42.09
N GLY A 92 -62.03 -15.02 43.13
CA GLY A 92 -61.57 -16.42 43.12
C GLY A 92 -61.72 -17.07 44.50
N ASP A 93 -61.25 -18.30 44.67
CA ASP A 93 -61.16 -18.91 46.01
C ASP A 93 -60.04 -18.28 46.86
N GLU A 94 -60.12 -18.46 48.18
CA GLU A 94 -59.29 -17.75 49.17
C GLU A 94 -57.78 -18.04 49.01
N ALA A 95 -57.43 -19.24 48.53
CA ALA A 95 -56.04 -19.64 48.31
C ALA A 95 -55.46 -18.99 47.05
N LEU A 96 -56.22 -18.94 45.95
CA LEU A 96 -55.81 -18.27 44.72
C LEU A 96 -55.69 -16.75 44.90
N LEU A 97 -56.62 -16.14 45.65
CA LEU A 97 -56.57 -14.70 45.94
C LEU A 97 -55.37 -14.33 46.81
N ALA A 98 -55.00 -15.17 47.78
CA ALA A 98 -53.81 -14.96 48.60
C ALA A 98 -52.50 -15.10 47.78
N ASP A 99 -52.44 -16.05 46.86
CA ASP A 99 -51.27 -16.24 45.98
C ASP A 99 -51.12 -15.09 44.96
N LEU A 100 -52.21 -14.68 44.31
CA LEU A 100 -52.19 -13.53 43.41
C LEU A 100 -51.83 -12.23 44.14
N ALA A 101 -52.30 -12.04 45.38
CA ALA A 101 -51.95 -10.87 46.19
C ALA A 101 -50.46 -10.87 46.58
N LYS A 102 -49.89 -12.07 46.83
CA LYS A 102 -48.47 -12.23 47.09
C LYS A 102 -47.62 -11.98 45.84
N GLN A 103 -48.00 -12.55 44.69
CA GLN A 103 -47.34 -12.29 43.42
C GLN A 103 -47.41 -10.79 43.03
N LEU A 104 -48.56 -10.16 43.29
CA LEU A 104 -48.72 -8.71 43.08
C LEU A 104 -47.80 -7.92 44.00
N ALA A 105 -47.70 -8.28 45.29
CA ALA A 105 -46.80 -7.63 46.24
C ALA A 105 -45.33 -7.81 45.85
N ASP A 106 -44.91 -9.03 45.46
CA ASP A 106 -43.55 -9.34 45.07
C ASP A 106 -43.15 -8.59 43.79
N LYS A 107 -44.00 -8.57 42.76
CA LYS A 107 -43.75 -7.80 41.52
C LYS A 107 -43.82 -6.29 41.73
N THR A 108 -44.71 -5.80 42.60
CA THR A 108 -44.77 -4.38 42.97
C THR A 108 -43.50 -3.95 43.72
N ASN A 109 -42.98 -4.80 44.60
CA ASN A 109 -41.71 -4.56 45.30
C ASN A 109 -40.51 -4.56 44.33
N LEU A 110 -40.49 -5.42 43.31
CA LEU A 110 -39.51 -5.36 42.21
C LEU A 110 -39.58 -4.02 41.46
N LEU A 111 -40.79 -3.58 41.08
CA LEU A 111 -41.00 -2.30 40.39
C LEU A 111 -40.48 -1.10 41.21
N THR A 112 -40.64 -1.12 42.54
CA THR A 112 -40.11 -0.06 43.42
C THR A 112 -38.59 -0.02 43.52
N TRP A 113 -37.90 -1.17 43.41
CA TRP A 113 -36.44 -1.22 43.36
C TRP A 113 -35.87 -0.77 42.01
N GLU A 114 -36.57 -1.04 40.90
CA GLU A 114 -36.23 -0.56 39.56
C GLU A 114 -36.47 0.96 39.38
N ASN A 115 -37.54 1.49 39.97
CA ASN A 115 -37.88 2.92 39.97
C ASN A 115 -36.94 3.82 40.80
N LEU A 116 -35.96 3.26 41.52
CA LEU A 116 -34.84 4.04 42.08
C LEU A 116 -33.89 4.57 40.98
N LYS A 117 -33.98 4.08 39.74
CA LYS A 117 -33.45 4.75 38.56
C LYS A 117 -34.49 5.73 38.02
N THR A 118 -34.46 6.94 38.54
CA THR A 118 -35.33 8.05 38.11
C THR A 118 -35.19 8.32 36.60
N ASP A 119 -36.20 8.92 35.95
CA ASP A 119 -36.05 9.45 34.58
C ASP A 119 -34.87 10.42 34.46
N GLU A 120 -34.50 11.07 35.57
CA GLU A 120 -33.30 11.90 35.73
C GLU A 120 -31.99 11.08 35.60
N THR A 121 -31.94 9.86 36.17
CA THR A 121 -30.83 8.92 36.02
C THR A 121 -30.70 8.44 34.58
N ILE A 122 -31.83 8.20 33.92
CA ILE A 122 -31.87 7.78 32.51
C ILE A 122 -31.48 8.92 31.57
N ALA A 123 -31.92 10.15 31.84
CA ALA A 123 -31.49 11.35 31.12
C ALA A 123 -29.98 11.57 31.28
N LYS A 124 -29.44 11.33 32.49
CA LYS A 124 -28.00 11.40 32.77
C LYS A 124 -27.22 10.32 32.02
N LEU A 125 -27.70 9.07 32.01
CA LEU A 125 -27.09 7.98 31.24
C LEU A 125 -27.08 8.26 29.72
N LYS A 126 -28.16 8.82 29.17
CA LYS A 126 -28.21 9.25 27.76
C LYS A 126 -27.19 10.36 27.48
N THR A 127 -27.09 11.34 28.38
CA THR A 127 -26.10 12.42 28.30
C THR A 127 -24.67 11.87 28.37
N ASP A 128 -24.42 10.89 29.23
CA ASP A 128 -23.11 10.23 29.37
C ASP A 128 -22.76 9.40 28.11
N ILE A 129 -23.74 8.74 27.49
CA ILE A 129 -23.58 8.03 26.20
C ILE A 129 -23.23 9.03 25.08
N ASP A 130 -23.93 10.17 25.01
CA ASP A 130 -23.66 11.20 24.01
C ASP A 130 -22.27 11.83 24.21
N ALA A 131 -21.86 12.05 25.46
CA ALA A 131 -20.51 12.50 25.78
C ALA A 131 -19.44 11.46 25.39
N LEU A 132 -19.70 10.16 25.65
CA LEU A 132 -18.81 9.06 25.23
C LEU A 132 -18.71 8.94 23.70
N ASN A 133 -19.81 9.16 22.97
CA ASN A 133 -19.82 9.16 21.50
C ASN A 133 -18.94 10.27 20.91
N LYS A 134 -18.98 11.47 21.50
CA LYS A 134 -18.10 12.58 21.11
C LYS A 134 -16.62 12.25 21.38
N VAL A 135 -16.32 11.67 22.55
CA VAL A 135 -14.96 11.25 22.92
C VAL A 135 -14.43 10.13 22.00
N SER A 136 -15.25 9.13 21.68
CA SER A 136 -14.88 8.03 20.77
C SER A 136 -14.55 8.56 19.36
N SER A 137 -15.36 9.47 18.83
CA SER A 137 -15.12 10.10 17.52
C SER A 137 -13.82 10.92 17.49
N THR A 138 -13.51 11.62 18.58
CA THR A 138 -12.27 12.40 18.73
C THR A 138 -11.04 11.48 18.78
N LEU A 139 -11.15 10.39 19.54
CA LEU A 139 -10.08 9.40 19.66
C LEU A 139 -9.78 8.72 18.32
N ASP A 140 -10.81 8.44 17.51
CA ASP A 140 -10.64 7.92 16.15
C ASP A 140 -9.89 8.88 15.23
N ALA A 141 -10.17 10.18 15.33
CA ALA A 141 -9.44 11.19 14.57
C ALA A 141 -7.97 11.26 15.00
N LEU A 142 -7.69 11.18 16.30
CA LEU A 142 -6.33 11.19 16.86
C LEU A 142 -5.53 9.95 16.46
N VAL A 143 -6.12 8.75 16.53
CA VAL A 143 -5.46 7.51 16.08
C VAL A 143 -5.09 7.59 14.60
N LYS A 144 -5.98 8.12 13.75
CA LYS A 144 -5.71 8.32 12.31
C LYS A 144 -4.62 9.36 12.06
N ALA A 145 -4.60 10.45 12.82
CA ALA A 145 -3.57 11.47 12.73
C ALA A 145 -2.19 10.94 13.17
N GLU A 146 -2.17 10.14 14.25
CA GLU A 146 -0.98 9.47 14.75
C GLU A 146 -0.42 8.48 13.71
N GLN A 147 -1.28 7.68 13.06
CA GLN A 147 -0.88 6.80 11.97
C GLN A 147 -0.32 7.57 10.78
N LYS A 148 -1.01 8.63 10.34
CA LYS A 148 -0.53 9.48 9.24
C LYS A 148 0.83 10.11 9.55
N TYR A 149 1.04 10.55 10.79
CA TYR A 149 2.33 11.08 11.24
C TYR A 149 3.43 10.00 11.26
N LYS A 150 3.13 8.79 11.76
CA LYS A 150 4.06 7.65 11.70
C LYS A 150 4.46 7.29 10.26
N GLU A 151 3.55 7.45 9.30
CA GLU A 151 3.79 7.13 7.89
C GLU A 151 4.56 8.22 7.12
N SER A 152 4.36 9.50 7.43
CA SER A 152 4.82 10.62 6.59
C SER A 152 5.57 11.74 7.32
N GLY A 153 5.54 11.75 8.66
CA GLY A 153 5.99 12.86 9.49
C GLY A 153 5.17 14.14 9.31
N ASP A 154 3.98 14.04 8.72
CA ASP A 154 3.07 15.15 8.42
C ASP A 154 2.16 15.45 9.62
N LEU A 155 2.36 16.62 10.24
CA LEU A 155 1.57 17.09 11.38
C LEU A 155 0.20 17.66 10.96
N SER A 156 -0.10 17.75 9.66
CA SER A 156 -1.40 18.25 9.17
C SER A 156 -2.57 17.34 9.52
N GLY A 157 -2.30 16.04 9.73
CA GLY A 157 -3.30 15.09 10.20
C GLY A 157 -3.93 15.50 11.53
N PHE A 158 -3.20 16.27 12.35
CA PHE A 158 -3.68 16.77 13.64
C PHE A 158 -4.56 18.03 13.55
N ASP A 159 -4.58 18.75 12.42
CA ASP A 159 -5.33 20.02 12.25
C ASP A 159 -6.85 19.87 12.38
N ASN A 160 -7.38 18.66 12.20
CA ASN A 160 -8.82 18.36 12.28
C ASN A 160 -9.17 17.36 13.38
N THR A 161 -8.29 17.13 14.35
CA THR A 161 -8.51 16.10 15.41
C THR A 161 -9.45 16.55 16.52
N SER A 162 -10.02 17.75 16.43
CA SER A 162 -11.00 18.28 17.38
C SER A 162 -10.53 18.28 18.84
N PHE A 163 -9.24 18.18 19.13
CA PHE A 163 -8.74 18.31 20.51
C PHE A 163 -8.79 19.77 20.97
N ASP A 164 -8.41 20.69 20.10
CA ASP A 164 -8.55 22.14 20.29
C ASP A 164 -10.04 22.51 20.35
N ALA A 165 -10.85 21.90 19.48
CA ALA A 165 -12.31 22.05 19.50
C ALA A 165 -12.94 21.47 20.77
N LEU A 166 -12.42 20.40 21.36
CA LEU A 166 -12.97 19.78 22.58
C LEU A 166 -12.49 20.50 23.85
N ILE A 167 -11.28 21.04 23.89
CA ILE A 167 -10.85 21.94 24.97
C ILE A 167 -11.64 23.25 24.87
N ASN A 168 -11.70 23.86 23.69
CA ASN A 168 -12.44 25.08 23.47
C ASN A 168 -13.94 24.87 23.67
N ASN A 169 -14.58 23.79 23.19
CA ASN A 169 -15.98 23.45 23.51
C ASN A 169 -16.18 23.01 24.95
N SER A 170 -15.23 22.34 25.63
CA SER A 170 -15.44 21.98 27.04
C SER A 170 -15.35 23.22 27.93
N ILE A 171 -14.52 24.19 27.56
CA ILE A 171 -14.46 25.51 28.19
C ILE A 171 -15.71 26.31 27.83
N LYS A 172 -16.13 26.32 26.55
CA LYS A 172 -17.38 26.97 26.08
C LYS A 172 -18.63 26.37 26.71
N GLU A 173 -18.78 25.04 26.69
CA GLU A 173 -19.89 24.30 27.30
C GLU A 173 -19.85 24.42 28.83
N ALA A 174 -18.67 24.53 29.48
CA ALA A 174 -18.60 24.84 30.91
C ALA A 174 -19.04 26.28 31.21
N ILE A 175 -18.69 27.24 30.35
CA ILE A 175 -19.15 28.64 30.45
C ILE A 175 -20.65 28.77 30.12
N GLU A 176 -21.15 28.01 29.14
CA GLU A 176 -22.54 28.05 28.64
C GLU A 176 -23.51 27.22 29.52
N LYS A 177 -23.08 26.10 30.11
CA LYS A 177 -23.92 25.27 31.01
C LYS A 177 -23.91 25.74 32.45
N GLU A 178 -22.79 26.26 32.95
CA GLU A 178 -22.74 26.89 34.26
C GLU A 178 -22.73 28.40 34.07
N GLY A 179 -23.93 28.98 34.14
CA GLY A 179 -24.08 30.37 34.55
C GLY A 179 -23.37 30.69 35.87
N ASP A 180 -22.65 29.75 36.52
CA ASP A 180 -22.00 29.88 37.82
C ASP A 180 -20.78 30.79 37.85
N ILE A 181 -19.96 30.97 36.81
CA ILE A 181 -18.85 31.96 36.92
C ILE A 181 -19.40 33.38 36.86
N ALA A 182 -20.33 33.64 35.93
CA ALA A 182 -21.05 34.90 35.85
C ALA A 182 -21.95 35.11 37.08
N ALA A 183 -22.69 34.10 37.54
CA ALA A 183 -23.54 34.14 38.73
C ALA A 183 -22.74 34.13 40.06
N TYR A 184 -21.53 33.60 40.09
CA TYR A 184 -20.61 33.69 41.23
C TYR A 184 -19.99 35.08 41.31
N VAL A 185 -19.50 35.63 40.19
CA VAL A 185 -19.00 37.02 40.15
C VAL A 185 -20.13 38.00 40.44
N GLN A 186 -21.30 37.83 39.80
CA GLN A 186 -22.51 38.61 40.07
C GLN A 186 -23.00 38.39 41.51
N GLY A 187 -22.92 37.17 42.05
CA GLY A 187 -23.32 36.84 43.42
C GLY A 187 -22.35 37.37 44.49
N VAL A 188 -21.06 37.44 44.20
CA VAL A 188 -20.03 38.07 45.06
C VAL A 188 -20.19 39.60 45.05
N VAL A 189 -20.42 40.20 43.88
CA VAL A 189 -20.70 41.64 43.73
C VAL A 189 -22.05 42.02 44.36
N GLN A 190 -23.09 41.19 44.18
CA GLN A 190 -24.40 41.35 44.82
C GLN A 190 -24.33 41.16 46.33
N LYS A 191 -23.54 40.20 46.85
CA LYS A 191 -23.37 40.02 48.30
C LYS A 191 -22.63 41.19 48.97
N ALA A 192 -21.64 41.76 48.30
CA ALA A 192 -20.93 42.94 48.80
C ALA A 192 -21.87 44.16 48.87
N THR A 193 -22.62 44.44 47.80
CA THR A 193 -23.60 45.55 47.75
C THR A 193 -24.80 45.35 48.68
N LEU A 194 -25.25 44.11 48.91
CA LEU A 194 -26.31 43.78 49.88
C LEU A 194 -25.90 44.08 51.34
N ALA A 195 -24.62 43.91 51.67
CA ALA A 195 -24.08 44.22 52.99
C ALA A 195 -24.05 45.75 53.25
N ASP A 196 -23.65 46.52 52.24
CA ASP A 196 -23.61 47.98 52.30
C ASP A 196 -25.04 48.59 52.36
N PHE A 197 -25.99 48.10 51.55
CA PHE A 197 -27.39 48.56 51.61
C PHE A 197 -28.10 48.20 52.92
N LYS A 198 -27.82 47.02 53.49
CA LYS A 198 -28.34 46.65 54.82
C LYS A 198 -27.77 47.52 55.94
N ALA A 199 -26.49 47.90 55.83
CA ALA A 199 -25.87 48.83 56.78
C ALA A 199 -26.53 50.22 56.70
N ILE A 200 -26.75 50.74 55.49
CA ILE A 200 -27.46 52.01 55.25
C ILE A 200 -28.90 51.96 55.79
N ASN A 201 -29.65 50.88 55.53
CA ASN A 201 -31.03 50.73 56.02
C ASN A 201 -31.10 50.68 57.56
N ASN A 202 -30.12 50.08 58.23
CA ASN A 202 -30.03 50.05 59.69
C ASN A 202 -29.66 51.42 60.29
N GLU A 203 -28.77 52.18 59.66
CA GLU A 203 -28.43 53.55 60.09
C GLU A 203 -29.61 54.53 59.90
N VAL A 204 -30.37 54.41 58.80
CA VAL A 204 -31.58 55.23 58.56
C VAL A 204 -32.70 54.91 59.55
N SER A 205 -32.87 53.62 59.90
CA SER A 205 -33.86 53.16 60.89
C SER A 205 -33.58 53.68 62.32
N THR A 206 -32.30 53.89 62.66
CA THR A 206 -31.88 54.40 63.98
C THR A 206 -31.92 55.92 64.08
N LEU A 207 -31.83 56.65 62.97
CA LEU A 207 -31.89 58.13 62.93
C LEU A 207 -33.31 58.72 63.03
N THR A 208 -34.38 57.95 62.77
CA THR A 208 -35.74 58.49 62.54
C THR A 208 -36.79 58.12 63.60
N GLY A 209 -36.41 57.41 64.67
CA GLY A 209 -37.28 57.22 65.85
C GLY A 209 -38.63 56.53 65.60
N GLY A 210 -38.76 55.74 64.52
CA GLY A 210 -39.92 54.87 64.28
C GLY A 210 -41.22 55.53 63.81
N VAL A 211 -41.21 56.77 63.30
CA VAL A 211 -42.47 57.49 62.97
C VAL A 211 -42.90 57.39 61.48
N TRP A 212 -42.13 56.76 60.57
CA TRP A 212 -42.46 56.76 59.13
C TRP A 212 -42.78 55.38 58.55
N LYS A 213 -44.04 54.93 58.69
CA LYS A 213 -44.55 53.72 58.01
C LYS A 213 -44.55 53.80 56.48
N SER A 214 -44.52 55.00 55.90
CA SER A 214 -44.50 55.19 54.44
C SER A 214 -43.11 55.02 53.84
N MET A 215 -42.04 55.37 54.56
CA MET A 215 -40.66 55.23 54.06
C MET A 215 -40.22 53.77 54.05
N GLU A 216 -40.63 52.98 55.04
CA GLU A 216 -40.38 51.53 55.08
C GLU A 216 -41.10 50.79 53.93
N ALA A 217 -42.34 51.19 53.63
CA ALA A 217 -43.08 50.71 52.47
C ALA A 217 -42.47 51.18 51.14
N PHE A 218 -42.01 52.43 51.05
CA PHE A 218 -41.35 52.99 49.87
C PHE A 218 -39.99 52.32 49.58
N ILE A 219 -39.17 52.08 50.61
CA ILE A 219 -37.91 51.33 50.50
C ILE A 219 -38.16 49.88 50.10
N THR A 220 -39.23 49.26 50.61
CA THR A 220 -39.65 47.90 50.23
C THR A 220 -40.15 47.84 48.78
N ASP A 221 -40.95 48.82 48.33
CA ASP A 221 -41.38 48.93 46.93
C ASP A 221 -40.19 49.22 46.00
N CYS A 222 -39.23 50.04 46.41
CA CYS A 222 -37.96 50.25 45.70
C CYS A 222 -37.13 48.96 45.60
N TYR A 223 -37.07 48.18 46.68
CA TYR A 223 -36.41 46.87 46.70
C TYR A 223 -37.05 45.89 45.72
N THR A 224 -38.39 45.92 45.63
CA THR A 224 -39.17 45.05 44.75
C THR A 224 -39.02 45.49 43.29
N LEU A 225 -39.04 46.79 42.99
CA LEU A 225 -38.81 47.34 41.64
C LEU A 225 -37.37 47.14 41.13
N LEU A 226 -36.37 47.12 42.02
CA LEU A 226 -34.97 46.87 41.69
C LEU A 226 -34.67 45.39 41.39
N TYR A 227 -35.52 44.46 41.84
CA TYR A 227 -35.22 43.02 41.81
C TYR A 227 -36.27 42.14 41.09
N ASP A 228 -37.50 42.59 40.84
CA ASP A 228 -38.57 41.76 40.19
C ASP A 228 -38.79 42.01 38.69
N LYS A 229 -38.03 42.89 38.03
CA LYS A 229 -38.09 43.05 36.55
C LYS A 229 -36.78 42.67 35.85
N GLU A 230 -36.91 41.91 34.75
CA GLU A 230 -35.83 41.37 33.91
C GLU A 230 -35.03 42.43 33.11
N ASP A 231 -35.32 43.73 33.27
CA ASP A 231 -34.88 44.78 32.34
C ASP A 231 -33.50 45.44 32.68
N GLY A 232 -32.49 44.67 33.12
CA GLY A 232 -31.06 45.09 33.09
C GLY A 232 -30.61 46.35 33.89
N ILE A 233 -29.28 46.55 33.99
CA ILE A 233 -28.63 47.61 34.80
C ILE A 233 -29.01 49.04 34.33
N LEU A 234 -29.32 49.22 33.04
CA LEU A 234 -29.63 50.53 32.47
C LEU A 234 -30.99 51.09 32.92
N ALA A 235 -32.02 50.23 33.05
CA ALA A 235 -33.32 50.64 33.59
C ALA A 235 -33.23 51.02 35.08
N ARG A 236 -32.32 50.38 35.82
CA ARG A 236 -32.05 50.66 37.24
C ARG A 236 -31.37 52.01 37.45
N LEU A 237 -30.50 52.43 36.52
CA LEU A 237 -29.87 53.76 36.54
C LEU A 237 -30.89 54.89 36.30
N THR A 238 -31.85 54.70 35.40
CA THR A 238 -32.90 55.69 35.11
C THR A 238 -33.93 55.85 36.24
N GLU A 239 -34.24 54.78 36.98
CA GLU A 239 -35.14 54.88 38.15
C GLU A 239 -34.43 55.49 39.37
N LEU A 240 -33.11 55.29 39.52
CA LEU A 240 -32.32 56.01 40.53
C LEU A 240 -32.27 57.52 40.27
N GLU A 241 -32.23 57.97 39.00
CA GLU A 241 -32.32 59.39 38.64
C GLU A 241 -33.68 59.99 39.03
N LYS A 242 -34.79 59.26 38.81
CA LYS A 242 -36.12 59.71 39.26
C LYS A 242 -36.24 59.76 40.79
N LEU A 243 -35.56 58.85 41.49
CA LEU A 243 -35.51 58.82 42.96
C LEU A 243 -34.76 60.04 43.50
N GLN A 244 -33.64 60.40 42.88
CA GLN A 244 -32.87 61.61 43.20
C GLN A 244 -33.72 62.87 42.99
N GLU A 245 -34.45 62.96 41.88
CA GLU A 245 -35.38 64.08 41.60
C GLU A 245 -36.54 64.16 42.62
N ALA A 246 -37.11 63.03 43.05
CA ALA A 246 -38.21 62.98 44.01
C ALA A 246 -37.77 63.37 45.44
N VAL A 247 -36.57 62.95 45.85
CA VAL A 247 -35.97 63.32 47.14
C VAL A 247 -35.63 64.81 47.17
N ASP A 248 -35.04 65.35 46.09
CA ASP A 248 -34.78 66.80 45.96
C ASP A 248 -36.06 67.65 46.02
N ALA A 249 -37.17 67.16 45.45
CA ALA A 249 -38.47 67.83 45.51
C ALA A 249 -39.05 67.84 46.93
N PHE A 250 -38.93 66.73 47.67
CA PHE A 250 -39.44 66.59 49.05
C PHE A 250 -38.64 67.45 50.06
N ILE A 251 -37.32 67.56 49.87
CA ILE A 251 -36.45 68.40 50.71
C ILE A 251 -36.78 69.90 50.49
N LYS A 252 -37.08 70.32 49.26
CA LYS A 252 -37.46 71.71 48.94
C LYS A 252 -38.74 72.21 49.62
N GLU A 253 -39.65 71.31 50.04
CA GLU A 253 -40.90 71.68 50.71
C GLU A 253 -40.77 71.76 52.24
N ASN A 254 -39.69 71.24 52.85
CA ASN A 254 -39.53 71.17 54.31
C ASN A 254 -38.12 71.60 54.74
N ASP A 255 -38.01 72.87 55.09
CA ASP A 255 -36.78 73.67 55.20
C ASP A 255 -35.94 73.41 56.48
N ASN A 256 -35.65 72.15 56.84
CA ASN A 256 -34.87 71.90 58.07
C ASN A 256 -34.14 70.54 58.18
N TYR A 257 -33.33 70.15 57.20
CA TYR A 257 -32.58 68.89 57.30
C TYR A 257 -31.15 68.91 56.74
N GLU A 258 -30.16 69.29 57.57
CA GLU A 258 -28.72 69.24 57.25
C GLU A 258 -28.17 67.81 56.98
N LYS A 259 -28.90 66.74 57.35
CA LYS A 259 -28.44 65.34 57.22
C LYS A 259 -28.81 64.63 55.91
N TYR A 260 -29.63 65.24 55.04
CA TYR A 260 -30.05 64.61 53.78
C TYR A 260 -29.02 64.78 52.65
N ALA A 261 -28.15 65.78 52.74
CA ALA A 261 -27.04 65.97 51.80
C ALA A 261 -26.06 64.77 51.83
N ASP A 262 -25.89 64.14 52.98
CA ASP A 262 -25.04 62.95 53.12
C ASP A 262 -25.65 61.71 52.46
N ILE A 263 -26.98 61.58 52.50
CA ILE A 263 -27.71 60.50 51.82
C ILE A 263 -27.65 60.68 50.31
N LEU A 264 -27.84 61.90 49.81
CA LEU A 264 -27.67 62.23 48.39
C LEU A 264 -26.24 61.99 47.91
N ASN A 265 -25.23 62.38 48.70
CA ASN A 265 -23.82 62.08 48.40
C ASN A 265 -23.53 60.58 48.40
N GLN A 266 -24.14 59.80 49.29
CA GLN A 266 -23.99 58.34 49.28
C GLN A 266 -24.67 57.68 48.06
N ILE A 267 -25.81 58.21 47.61
CA ILE A 267 -26.48 57.74 46.37
C ILE A 267 -25.61 58.08 45.16
N GLU A 268 -25.07 59.30 45.07
CA GLU A 268 -24.17 59.72 44.00
C GLU A 268 -22.84 58.92 44.00
N ALA A 269 -22.28 58.63 45.18
CA ALA A 269 -21.11 57.76 45.33
C ALA A 269 -21.40 56.31 44.91
N SER A 270 -22.58 55.78 45.24
CA SER A 270 -23.04 54.45 44.78
C SER A 270 -23.21 54.43 43.25
N ARG A 271 -23.71 55.52 42.66
CA ARG A 271 -23.83 55.70 41.21
C ARG A 271 -22.47 55.72 40.52
N GLN A 272 -21.50 56.47 41.08
CA GLN A 272 -20.13 56.53 40.56
C GLN A 272 -19.41 55.18 40.69
N ALA A 273 -19.59 54.46 41.80
CA ALA A 273 -19.05 53.11 41.97
C ALA A 273 -19.60 52.11 40.95
N LEU A 274 -20.88 52.23 40.59
CA LEU A 274 -21.52 51.41 39.56
C LEU A 274 -21.05 51.77 38.14
N THR A 275 -20.76 53.05 37.88
CA THR A 275 -20.27 53.56 36.58
C THR A 275 -18.79 53.23 36.36
N ALA A 276 -17.99 53.14 37.43
CA ALA A 276 -16.57 52.80 37.40
C ALA A 276 -16.29 51.33 36.97
N LEU A 277 -17.29 50.45 36.96
CA LEU A 277 -17.22 49.07 36.46
C LEU A 277 -16.97 48.94 34.94
N SER A 278 -16.84 50.05 34.21
CA SER A 278 -16.31 50.18 32.82
C SER A 278 -16.57 48.96 31.93
N LEU A 279 -17.79 48.85 31.40
CA LEU A 279 -18.14 47.77 30.45
C LEU A 279 -17.35 47.96 29.13
N PRO A 280 -16.79 46.89 28.53
CA PRO A 280 -16.16 46.93 27.21
C PRO A 280 -17.15 47.49 26.16
N ALA A 281 -16.65 48.34 25.25
CA ALA A 281 -17.48 49.05 24.27
C ALA A 281 -18.43 48.11 23.52
N GLY A 282 -19.75 48.38 23.61
CA GLY A 282 -20.81 47.60 22.96
C GLY A 282 -21.48 46.53 23.84
N SER A 283 -20.99 46.27 25.06
CA SER A 283 -21.60 45.31 26.00
C SER A 283 -22.76 45.98 26.75
N LYS A 284 -23.93 45.33 26.82
CA LYS A 284 -25.14 45.88 27.47
C LYS A 284 -25.26 45.50 28.94
N ASN A 285 -24.56 44.46 29.37
CA ASN A 285 -24.54 43.96 30.74
C ASN A 285 -23.19 43.32 31.10
N LEU A 286 -23.00 43.01 32.39
CA LEU A 286 -21.75 42.44 32.92
C LEU A 286 -21.47 41.02 32.39
N THR A 287 -22.51 40.24 32.08
CA THR A 287 -22.39 38.88 31.54
C THR A 287 -21.76 38.91 30.14
N GLU A 288 -22.27 39.77 29.25
CA GLU A 288 -21.72 39.95 27.89
C GLU A 288 -20.27 40.43 27.91
N ALA A 289 -19.92 41.30 28.86
CA ALA A 289 -18.56 41.82 29.03
C ALA A 289 -17.55 40.72 29.43
N ILE A 290 -17.93 39.86 30.39
CA ILE A 290 -17.10 38.74 30.86
C ILE A 290 -16.92 37.72 29.73
N GLU A 291 -17.97 37.40 28.99
CA GLU A 291 -17.89 36.50 27.84
C GLU A 291 -16.97 37.03 26.74
N ALA A 292 -16.96 38.34 26.48
CA ALA A 292 -16.11 38.96 25.46
C ALA A 292 -14.62 38.90 25.83
N ILE A 293 -14.26 39.14 27.10
CA ILE A 293 -12.88 39.07 27.59
C ILE A 293 -12.34 37.63 27.49
N ILE A 294 -13.13 36.64 27.92
CA ILE A 294 -12.73 35.24 27.84
C ILE A 294 -12.54 34.79 26.38
N LYS A 295 -13.43 35.23 25.46
CA LYS A 295 -13.28 34.97 24.02
C LYS A 295 -12.01 35.60 23.43
N ALA A 296 -11.62 36.79 23.88
CA ALA A 296 -10.40 37.46 23.43
C ALA A 296 -9.14 36.72 23.89
N GLN A 297 -9.08 36.31 25.17
CA GLN A 297 -7.94 35.57 25.73
C GLN A 297 -7.74 34.21 25.04
N LEU A 298 -8.82 33.48 24.76
CA LEU A 298 -8.76 32.18 24.05
C LEU A 298 -8.18 32.32 22.63
N LYS A 299 -8.46 33.43 21.94
CA LYS A 299 -7.96 33.69 20.58
C LYS A 299 -6.45 33.96 20.54
N GLU A 300 -5.90 34.52 21.62
CA GLU A 300 -4.46 34.82 21.77
C GLU A 300 -3.64 33.54 22.02
N GLU A 301 -4.18 32.61 22.83
CA GLU A 301 -3.59 31.29 23.08
C GLU A 301 -3.62 30.40 21.82
N ASP A 302 -4.71 30.41 21.03
CA ASP A 302 -4.79 29.71 19.73
C ASP A 302 -3.68 30.17 18.76
N SER A 303 -3.36 31.47 18.77
CA SER A 303 -2.32 32.04 17.92
C SER A 303 -0.90 31.62 18.35
N SER A 304 -0.68 31.50 19.67
CA SER A 304 0.59 31.05 20.25
C SER A 304 0.86 29.57 19.96
N LEU A 305 -0.17 28.73 20.05
CA LEU A 305 -0.11 27.30 19.71
C LEU A 305 0.20 27.11 18.21
N ALA A 306 -0.44 27.87 17.33
CA ALA A 306 -0.17 27.86 15.89
C ALA A 306 1.28 28.25 15.57
N SER A 307 1.84 29.24 16.29
CA SER A 307 3.23 29.64 16.12
C SER A 307 4.22 28.56 16.59
N LEU A 308 3.93 27.87 17.70
CA LEU A 308 4.78 26.77 18.18
C LEU A 308 4.78 25.60 17.18
N LYS A 309 3.60 25.26 16.64
CA LYS A 309 3.46 24.20 15.63
C LYS A 309 4.28 24.49 14.39
N LYS A 310 4.28 25.74 13.92
CA LYS A 310 5.10 26.18 12.79
C LYS A 310 6.59 26.00 13.06
N LYS A 311 7.08 26.47 14.21
CA LYS A 311 8.49 26.31 14.60
C LYS A 311 8.92 24.85 14.66
N LEU A 312 8.09 23.99 15.25
CA LEU A 312 8.36 22.55 15.32
C LEU A 312 8.43 21.91 13.93
N GLN A 313 7.51 22.28 13.02
CA GLN A 313 7.54 21.78 11.65
C GLN A 313 8.78 22.26 10.88
N ASP A 314 9.20 23.51 11.11
CA ASP A 314 10.42 24.07 10.54
C ASP A 314 11.67 23.32 11.05
N GLU A 315 11.74 23.00 12.35
CA GLU A 315 12.82 22.17 12.95
C GLU A 315 12.83 20.73 12.39
N ILE A 316 11.66 20.08 12.24
CA ILE A 316 11.54 18.75 11.63
C ILE A 316 12.05 18.78 10.17
N ASN A 317 11.70 19.83 9.42
CA ASN A 317 12.15 19.99 8.03
C ASN A 317 13.67 20.23 7.94
N ALA A 318 14.25 20.94 8.90
CA ALA A 318 15.70 21.13 8.99
C ALA A 318 16.42 19.81 9.28
N ILE A 319 15.94 19.01 10.25
CA ILE A 319 16.52 17.70 10.60
C ILE A 319 16.49 16.72 9.42
N LYS A 320 15.44 16.75 8.59
CA LYS A 320 15.35 15.90 7.38
C LYS A 320 16.39 16.24 6.31
N LYS A 321 16.82 17.50 6.22
CA LYS A 321 17.78 17.98 5.20
C LYS A 321 19.24 17.91 5.66
N MET A 322 19.47 17.72 6.95
CA MET A 322 20.81 17.65 7.52
C MET A 322 21.48 16.32 7.15
N VAL A 323 22.78 16.33 6.90
CA VAL A 323 23.56 15.09 6.71
C VAL A 323 23.58 14.32 8.03
N GLN A 324 23.10 13.07 7.96
CA GLN A 324 22.94 12.18 9.11
C GLN A 324 24.09 11.18 9.21
N SER A 325 24.65 10.76 8.07
CA SER A 325 25.81 9.88 8.07
C SER A 325 26.67 10.09 6.83
N VAL A 326 27.95 9.80 7.01
CA VAL A 326 28.92 9.78 5.91
C VAL A 326 29.74 8.51 6.01
N SER A 327 29.90 7.81 4.88
CA SER A 327 30.67 6.57 4.84
C SER A 327 31.58 6.50 3.63
N PHE A 328 32.83 6.12 3.84
CA PHE A 328 33.82 5.87 2.81
C PHE A 328 33.39 4.70 1.93
N VAL A 329 33.52 4.89 0.62
CA VAL A 329 33.24 3.89 -0.40
C VAL A 329 34.58 3.35 -0.91
N PRO A 330 35.01 2.17 -0.44
CA PRO A 330 36.32 1.64 -0.82
C PRO A 330 36.34 1.13 -2.26
N LYS A 331 37.42 1.45 -2.99
CA LYS A 331 37.68 0.88 -4.34
C LYS A 331 38.18 -0.57 -4.27
N THR A 332 38.73 -0.99 -3.12
CA THR A 332 39.33 -2.31 -2.88
C THR A 332 38.80 -2.92 -1.57
N SER A 333 38.76 -4.25 -1.47
CA SER A 333 38.23 -4.94 -0.29
C SER A 333 39.02 -4.69 1.01
N ASP A 334 40.28 -4.32 0.89
CA ASP A 334 41.18 -4.00 2.00
C ASP A 334 41.06 -2.54 2.51
N ARG A 335 40.23 -1.70 1.86
CA ARG A 335 40.01 -0.29 2.21
C ARG A 335 41.30 0.55 2.24
N ILE A 336 42.27 0.17 1.40
CA ILE A 336 43.54 0.86 1.26
C ILE A 336 43.47 1.89 0.13
N VAL A 337 43.95 3.10 0.39
CA VAL A 337 44.16 4.14 -0.60
C VAL A 337 45.66 4.41 -0.70
N ASN A 338 46.26 4.07 -1.84
CA ASN A 338 47.69 4.23 -2.06
C ASN A 338 48.01 5.61 -2.64
N PHE A 339 48.74 6.42 -1.91
CA PHE A 339 49.26 7.71 -2.35
C PHE A 339 50.72 7.55 -2.76
N THR A 340 50.96 7.37 -4.05
CA THR A 340 52.30 7.03 -4.56
C THR A 340 52.97 8.24 -5.21
N THR A 341 54.11 8.66 -4.67
CA THR A 341 54.92 9.69 -5.35
C THR A 341 55.71 9.05 -6.49
N LEU A 342 55.55 9.57 -7.71
CA LEU A 342 56.34 9.18 -8.87
C LEU A 342 57.61 10.04 -8.99
N TYR A 343 58.73 9.36 -9.19
CA TYR A 343 60.02 9.97 -9.48
C TYR A 343 60.47 9.60 -10.88
N ALA A 344 61.21 10.50 -11.54
CA ALA A 344 61.81 10.23 -12.84
C ALA A 344 63.25 10.74 -12.92
N LYS A 345 63.95 10.32 -13.98
CA LYS A 345 65.21 10.96 -14.39
C LYS A 345 64.91 12.32 -15.00
N SER A 346 65.78 13.30 -14.76
CA SER A 346 65.77 14.55 -15.52
C SER A 346 66.41 14.33 -16.91
N LYS A 347 67.48 13.53 -16.97
CA LYS A 347 68.22 13.24 -18.22
C LYS A 347 68.62 11.76 -18.32
N ALA A 348 68.84 11.28 -19.54
CA ALA A 348 69.26 9.90 -19.81
C ALA A 348 70.52 9.47 -19.03
N ALA A 349 71.47 10.41 -18.86
CA ALA A 349 72.75 10.17 -18.21
C ALA A 349 72.69 10.08 -16.68
N ASP A 350 71.56 10.43 -16.05
CA ASP A 350 71.40 10.32 -14.60
C ASP A 350 71.50 8.85 -14.17
N ALA A 351 72.23 8.54 -13.10
CA ALA A 351 72.40 7.17 -12.63
C ALA A 351 71.07 6.55 -12.15
N ASN A 352 70.25 7.32 -11.43
CA ASN A 352 69.02 6.86 -10.76
C ASN A 352 67.79 7.67 -11.20
N TYR A 353 66.61 7.04 -11.20
CA TYR A 353 65.30 7.62 -11.53
C TYR A 353 64.69 8.51 -10.43
N GLY A 354 65.46 8.85 -9.40
CA GLY A 354 65.02 9.66 -8.26
C GLY A 354 65.34 11.16 -8.36
N THR A 355 65.77 11.68 -9.53
CA THR A 355 66.34 13.03 -9.61
C THR A 355 65.30 14.14 -9.61
N ILE A 356 64.06 13.86 -10.03
CA ILE A 356 62.94 14.79 -9.94
C ILE A 356 61.66 14.07 -9.49
N THR A 357 60.79 14.82 -8.80
CA THR A 357 59.44 14.38 -8.44
C THR A 357 58.46 14.86 -9.50
N LEU A 358 57.53 14.00 -9.91
CA LEU A 358 56.50 14.35 -10.89
C LEU A 358 55.30 14.98 -10.16
N ASP A 359 54.88 16.16 -10.60
CA ASP A 359 53.78 16.89 -9.98
C ASP A 359 52.47 16.10 -10.08
N GLY A 360 51.68 16.19 -8.99
CA GLY A 360 50.35 15.57 -8.87
C GLY A 360 50.33 14.04 -8.76
N ALA A 361 51.47 13.35 -8.89
CA ALA A 361 51.54 11.89 -8.77
C ALA A 361 51.05 11.33 -7.42
N SER A 362 51.13 12.11 -6.33
CA SER A 362 50.65 11.73 -4.98
C SER A 362 49.18 12.08 -4.71
N THR A 363 48.38 12.18 -5.77
CA THR A 363 46.95 12.56 -5.69
C THR A 363 46.07 11.35 -5.93
N GLN A 364 44.99 11.20 -5.15
CA GLN A 364 44.03 10.12 -5.30
C GLN A 364 42.59 10.59 -5.08
N GLU A 365 41.67 10.02 -5.85
CA GLU A 365 40.23 10.20 -5.65
C GLU A 365 39.70 9.25 -4.58
N VAL A 366 39.01 9.81 -3.58
CA VAL A 366 38.28 9.07 -2.55
C VAL A 366 36.80 9.43 -2.58
N MET A 367 35.95 8.44 -2.37
CA MET A 367 34.50 8.58 -2.54
C MET A 367 33.79 8.32 -1.21
N PHE A 368 32.77 9.11 -0.94
CA PHE A 368 31.95 9.01 0.27
C PHE A 368 30.47 8.98 -0.10
N ARG A 369 29.70 8.15 0.60
CA ARG A 369 28.25 8.13 0.56
C ARG A 369 27.70 9.06 1.63
N ILE A 370 26.77 9.92 1.23
CA ILE A 370 26.08 10.89 2.09
C ILE A 370 24.65 10.38 2.30
N SER A 371 24.19 10.37 3.55
CA SER A 371 22.80 10.04 3.89
C SER A 371 22.11 11.19 4.62
N PRO A 372 20.88 11.56 4.24
CA PRO A 372 20.13 11.05 3.08
C PRO A 372 20.73 11.53 1.74
N ALA A 373 20.40 10.85 0.63
CA ALA A 373 21.07 11.06 -0.67
C ALA A 373 20.80 12.44 -1.30
N ASP A 374 19.66 13.04 -0.99
CA ASP A 374 19.24 14.40 -1.37
C ASP A 374 20.12 15.48 -0.72
N ALA A 375 20.73 15.21 0.44
CA ALA A 375 21.69 16.12 1.05
C ALA A 375 23.02 16.22 0.26
N ALA A 376 23.31 15.25 -0.62
CA ALA A 376 24.55 15.23 -1.40
C ALA A 376 24.64 16.39 -2.42
N GLU A 377 23.54 16.76 -3.07
CA GLU A 377 23.51 17.79 -4.13
C GLU A 377 23.99 19.16 -3.64
N SER A 378 23.66 19.49 -2.38
CA SER A 378 24.04 20.76 -1.74
C SER A 378 25.17 20.61 -0.74
N PHE A 379 25.80 19.43 -0.66
CA PHE A 379 26.78 19.10 0.36
C PHE A 379 27.98 20.06 0.38
N VAL A 380 28.56 20.32 -0.79
CA VAL A 380 29.75 21.18 -0.95
C VAL A 380 29.47 22.63 -0.59
N ASP A 381 28.25 23.09 -0.82
CA ASP A 381 27.83 24.45 -0.51
C ASP A 381 27.51 24.64 0.98
N ASN A 382 27.10 23.56 1.66
CA ASN A 382 26.59 23.62 3.03
C ASN A 382 27.58 23.20 4.13
N TYR A 383 28.60 22.41 3.79
CA TYR A 383 29.51 21.80 4.76
C TYR A 383 30.97 22.11 4.44
N ASP A 384 31.77 22.30 5.50
CA ASP A 384 33.23 22.34 5.45
C ASP A 384 33.77 20.93 5.72
N VAL A 385 34.78 20.53 4.93
CA VAL A 385 35.35 19.18 4.94
C VAL A 385 36.86 19.25 5.16
N THR A 386 37.35 18.46 6.11
CA THR A 386 38.78 18.24 6.33
C THR A 386 39.10 16.75 6.39
N PHE A 387 40.33 16.37 6.05
CA PHE A 387 40.80 14.99 6.13
C PHE A 387 41.73 14.82 7.31
N SER A 388 41.21 14.17 8.36
CA SER A 388 41.93 13.98 9.61
C SER A 388 42.75 12.69 9.57
N ALA A 389 44.03 12.78 9.92
CA ALA A 389 44.96 11.65 9.99
C ALA A 389 45.31 11.35 11.46
N ASP A 390 44.93 10.18 11.97
CA ASP A 390 45.06 9.89 13.40
C ASP A 390 46.40 9.21 13.75
N ARG A 391 47.07 9.71 14.83
CA ARG A 391 48.41 9.42 15.41
C ARG A 391 49.69 10.03 14.79
N GLU A 392 49.99 11.27 15.19
CA GLU A 392 51.09 11.70 16.10
C GLU A 392 50.90 13.22 16.32
N MET A 393 49.88 13.62 17.10
CA MET A 393 49.63 15.04 17.41
C MET A 393 50.71 15.57 18.37
N THR A 394 51.86 15.97 17.83
CA THR A 394 52.82 16.82 18.54
C THR A 394 52.48 18.29 18.27
N ARG A 395 52.63 19.13 19.28
CA ARG A 395 52.20 20.55 19.33
C ARG A 395 52.91 21.52 18.35
N ALA A 396 53.64 21.04 17.35
CA ALA A 396 54.33 21.88 16.37
C ALA A 396 53.54 21.94 15.06
N VAL A 397 53.25 23.16 14.59
CA VAL A 397 52.65 23.57 13.29
C VAL A 397 51.99 22.44 12.49
N GLN A 398 50.65 22.41 12.53
CA GLN A 398 49.81 21.52 11.72
C GLN A 398 50.06 21.77 10.23
N VAL A 399 50.72 20.83 9.56
CA VAL A 399 50.69 20.74 8.10
C VAL A 399 49.64 19.69 7.75
N ASP A 400 48.61 20.09 7.02
CA ASP A 400 47.58 19.18 6.52
C ASP A 400 48.25 18.07 5.69
N GLN A 401 48.22 16.85 6.24
CA GLN A 401 48.87 15.69 5.64
C GLN A 401 48.17 15.27 4.34
N PHE A 402 46.89 15.61 4.21
CA PHE A 402 46.01 15.28 3.09
C PHE A 402 45.18 16.52 2.75
N VAL A 403 45.41 17.08 1.56
CA VAL A 403 44.76 18.32 1.12
C VAL A 403 43.89 18.09 -0.10
N VAL A 404 42.72 18.71 -0.14
CA VAL A 404 41.85 18.70 -1.32
C VAL A 404 42.46 19.60 -2.39
N VAL A 405 42.65 19.08 -3.61
CA VAL A 405 43.31 19.83 -4.70
C VAL A 405 42.38 20.25 -5.84
N ASP A 406 41.20 19.65 -5.93
CA ASP A 406 40.17 19.98 -6.93
C ASP A 406 38.79 20.14 -6.30
N LYS A 407 37.85 20.72 -7.05
CA LYS A 407 36.45 20.77 -6.64
C LYS A 407 35.88 19.34 -6.57
N PRO A 408 35.20 18.97 -5.48
CA PRO A 408 34.57 17.66 -5.38
C PRO A 408 33.49 17.46 -6.44
N VAL A 409 33.33 16.21 -6.87
CA VAL A 409 32.30 15.79 -7.82
C VAL A 409 31.16 15.13 -7.06
N VAL A 410 29.93 15.55 -7.32
CA VAL A 410 28.71 15.02 -6.71
C VAL A 410 27.93 14.23 -7.76
N ASP A 411 27.56 12.99 -7.43
CA ASP A 411 26.73 12.13 -8.29
C ASP A 411 25.87 11.18 -7.43
N GLY A 412 24.54 11.32 -7.50
CA GLY A 412 23.59 10.35 -6.94
C GLY A 412 23.82 9.90 -5.48
N GLY A 413 23.92 10.84 -4.53
CA GLY A 413 24.16 10.53 -3.11
C GLY A 413 25.63 10.26 -2.75
N LEU A 414 26.54 10.36 -3.72
CA LEU A 414 27.99 10.19 -3.53
C LEU A 414 28.71 11.52 -3.75
N VAL A 415 29.78 11.72 -2.98
CA VAL A 415 30.70 12.86 -3.13
C VAL A 415 32.12 12.31 -3.27
N THR A 416 32.81 12.71 -4.33
CA THR A 416 34.20 12.30 -4.61
C THR A 416 35.14 13.47 -4.44
N TYR A 417 36.15 13.30 -3.58
CA TYR A 417 37.22 14.28 -3.34
C TYR A 417 38.53 13.82 -3.96
N THR A 418 39.21 14.74 -4.64
CA THR A 418 40.58 14.55 -5.13
C THR A 418 41.55 15.10 -4.07
N ILE A 419 42.31 14.20 -3.45
CA ILE A 419 43.17 14.53 -2.31
C ILE A 419 44.63 14.30 -2.70
N LYS A 420 45.51 15.25 -2.37
CA LYS A 420 46.96 15.09 -2.46
C LYS A 420 47.56 14.79 -1.08
N SER A 421 48.41 13.78 -1.03
CA SER A 421 49.20 13.47 0.16
C SER A 421 50.47 14.32 0.21
N ASN A 422 50.67 15.00 1.34
CA ASN A 422 51.93 15.62 1.78
C ASN A 422 52.62 14.76 2.87
N ALA A 423 52.04 13.61 3.21
CA ALA A 423 52.50 12.74 4.28
C ALA A 423 53.76 11.96 3.91
N THR A 424 54.65 11.81 4.90
CA THR A 424 55.89 11.01 4.78
C THR A 424 55.77 9.61 5.38
N LYS A 425 54.65 9.32 6.06
CA LYS A 425 54.30 8.03 6.67
C LYS A 425 52.83 7.70 6.35
N SER A 426 52.44 6.44 6.49
CA SER A 426 51.07 6.00 6.28
C SER A 426 50.18 6.31 7.49
N PHE A 427 48.90 6.62 7.25
CA PHE A 427 47.94 7.01 8.29
C PHE A 427 46.60 6.29 8.14
N ALA A 428 45.84 6.21 9.24
CA ALA A 428 44.40 6.00 9.16
C ALA A 428 43.75 7.38 8.99
N VAL A 429 42.98 7.55 7.91
CA VAL A 429 42.39 8.83 7.53
C VAL A 429 40.87 8.72 7.52
N CYS A 430 40.19 9.72 8.06
CA CYS A 430 38.74 9.88 7.94
C CYS A 430 38.40 11.26 7.40
N MET A 431 37.20 11.39 6.83
CA MET A 431 36.64 12.68 6.47
C MET A 431 35.90 13.25 7.66
N HIS A 432 36.20 14.50 8.02
CA HIS A 432 35.51 15.27 9.06
C HIS A 432 34.67 16.35 8.40
N VAL A 433 33.39 16.42 8.78
CA VAL A 433 32.37 17.24 8.13
C VAL A 433 31.69 18.12 9.18
N VAL A 434 31.74 19.44 8.95
CA VAL A 434 31.12 20.44 9.85
C VAL A 434 30.20 21.36 9.05
N THR A 435 29.03 21.70 9.56
CA THR A 435 28.16 22.69 8.91
C THR A 435 28.86 24.05 8.84
N LYS A 436 28.82 24.71 7.67
CA LYS A 436 29.33 26.08 7.53
C LYS A 436 28.62 27.04 8.47
N GLU A 437 29.36 28.00 9.01
CA GLU A 437 28.86 28.92 10.04
C GLU A 437 27.58 29.68 9.60
N ASP A 438 27.50 30.10 8.33
CA ASP A 438 26.34 30.81 7.76
C ASP A 438 25.12 29.91 7.48
N LYS A 439 25.27 28.59 7.59
CA LYS A 439 24.21 27.60 7.34
C LYS A 439 23.63 27.00 8.60
N VAL A 440 24.25 27.23 9.76
CA VAL A 440 23.82 26.65 11.05
C VAL A 440 22.38 27.01 11.40
N GLU A 441 21.93 28.24 11.17
CA GLU A 441 20.55 28.65 11.46
C GLU A 441 19.52 27.93 10.57
N THR A 442 19.90 27.55 9.36
CA THR A 442 19.00 26.94 8.36
C THR A 442 19.04 25.42 8.31
N LEU A 443 20.18 24.81 8.65
CA LEU A 443 20.44 23.36 8.53
C LEU A 443 20.74 22.68 9.87
N GLY A 444 20.94 23.44 10.94
CA GLY A 444 21.43 22.92 12.22
C GLY A 444 22.94 22.69 12.25
N LYS A 445 23.45 22.30 13.42
CA LYS A 445 24.87 21.96 13.60
C LYS A 445 25.11 20.50 13.28
N THR A 446 25.90 20.22 12.25
CA THR A 446 26.46 18.91 11.94
C THR A 446 27.95 18.93 12.27
N ASP A 447 28.41 17.89 12.96
CA ASP A 447 29.82 17.62 13.26
C ASP A 447 29.98 16.11 13.31
N ILE A 448 30.40 15.51 12.19
CA ILE A 448 30.45 14.06 12.01
C ILE A 448 31.71 13.64 11.28
N THR A 449 32.12 12.39 11.49
CA THR A 449 33.26 11.78 10.79
C THR A 449 32.82 10.55 10.00
N SER A 450 33.50 10.29 8.88
CA SER A 450 33.37 9.01 8.17
C SER A 450 34.08 7.88 8.91
N ASP A 451 33.83 6.65 8.48
CA ASP A 451 34.74 5.54 8.75
C ASP A 451 36.15 5.79 8.18
N TYR A 452 37.14 5.16 8.79
CA TYR A 452 38.54 5.29 8.43
C TYR A 452 38.90 4.45 7.21
N PHE A 453 39.80 4.99 6.39
CA PHE A 453 40.54 4.26 5.36
C PHE A 453 42.05 4.33 5.61
N ALA A 454 42.77 3.31 5.16
CA ALA A 454 44.22 3.26 5.31
C ALA A 454 44.88 4.02 4.15
N ALA A 455 45.45 5.19 4.42
CA ALA A 455 46.22 5.97 3.47
C ALA A 455 47.69 5.52 3.49
N ILE A 456 48.09 4.73 2.50
CA ILE A 456 49.45 4.19 2.38
C ILE A 456 50.27 5.09 1.48
N VAL A 457 51.36 5.67 2.01
CA VAL A 457 52.27 6.50 1.20
C VAL A 457 53.40 5.64 0.63
N GLY A 458 53.65 5.78 -0.67
CA GLY A 458 54.62 4.97 -1.40
C GLY A 458 55.47 5.80 -2.36
N LYS A 459 56.53 5.18 -2.89
CA LYS A 459 57.39 5.76 -3.92
C LYS A 459 57.54 4.79 -5.09
N LYS A 460 57.46 5.31 -6.31
CA LYS A 460 57.70 4.56 -7.55
C LYS A 460 58.57 5.39 -8.49
N TYR A 461 59.28 4.72 -9.38
CA TYR A 461 60.24 5.32 -10.29
C TYR A 461 59.82 5.04 -11.74
N LEU A 462 59.51 6.08 -12.52
CA LEU A 462 59.08 5.97 -13.91
C LEU A 462 60.28 5.65 -14.82
N VAL A 463 60.30 4.44 -15.36
CA VAL A 463 61.37 3.90 -16.21
C VAL A 463 61.12 4.21 -17.68
N ASP A 464 59.89 4.03 -18.14
CA ASP A 464 59.47 4.27 -19.53
C ASP A 464 57.99 4.65 -19.59
N ALA A 465 57.58 5.32 -20.65
CA ALA A 465 56.19 5.55 -20.99
C ALA A 465 56.03 5.23 -22.48
N TYR A 466 55.04 4.43 -22.84
CA TYR A 466 54.86 4.00 -24.22
C TYR A 466 53.40 3.73 -24.56
N TYR A 467 53.07 3.76 -25.85
CA TYR A 467 51.72 3.54 -26.33
C TYR A 467 51.46 2.06 -26.53
N LYS A 468 50.34 1.56 -26.01
CA LYS A 468 49.92 0.17 -26.10
C LYS A 468 48.50 0.09 -26.63
N ALA A 469 48.25 -0.83 -27.55
CA ALA A 469 46.91 -1.10 -28.04
C ALA A 469 45.97 -1.52 -26.91
N ASN A 470 44.70 -1.11 -26.99
CA ASN A 470 43.73 -1.34 -25.91
C ASN A 470 43.43 -2.84 -25.68
N SER A 471 43.49 -3.63 -26.75
CA SER A 471 43.35 -5.10 -26.74
C SER A 471 44.57 -5.83 -26.16
N GLY A 472 45.70 -5.13 -25.97
CA GLY A 472 47.00 -5.73 -25.63
C GLY A 472 47.71 -6.41 -26.80
N ALA A 473 47.06 -6.54 -27.95
CA ALA A 473 47.61 -7.08 -29.20
C ALA A 473 47.70 -6.00 -30.27
N ASP A 474 48.58 -6.19 -31.26
CA ASP A 474 48.74 -5.32 -32.42
C ASP A 474 47.38 -5.08 -33.13
N VAL A 475 47.11 -3.83 -33.53
CA VAL A 475 45.87 -3.38 -34.17
C VAL A 475 46.07 -3.28 -35.67
N ASP A 476 45.69 -4.34 -36.36
CA ASP A 476 45.73 -4.39 -37.82
C ASP A 476 44.52 -3.67 -38.42
N MET A 477 44.76 -2.87 -39.46
CA MET A 477 43.72 -2.11 -40.18
C MET A 477 43.84 -2.27 -41.69
N GLU A 478 42.75 -1.95 -42.38
CA GLU A 478 42.69 -1.95 -43.84
C GLU A 478 42.47 -0.54 -44.38
N LEU A 479 43.12 -0.24 -45.50
CA LEU A 479 42.95 0.99 -46.27
C LEU A 479 42.50 0.65 -47.70
N PRO A 480 41.30 1.04 -48.14
CA PRO A 480 40.88 0.78 -49.50
C PRO A 480 41.65 1.63 -50.52
N TYR A 481 42.16 1.01 -51.57
CA TYR A 481 43.01 1.70 -52.57
C TYR A 481 42.26 2.78 -53.38
N ASP A 482 40.96 2.65 -53.56
CA ASP A 482 40.09 3.49 -54.41
C ASP A 482 39.34 4.58 -53.64
N VAL A 483 39.56 4.70 -52.33
CA VAL A 483 38.97 5.77 -51.51
C VAL A 483 39.93 6.94 -51.42
N LYS A 484 39.60 8.03 -52.13
CA LYS A 484 40.32 9.29 -52.04
C LYS A 484 40.31 9.78 -50.59
N ASP A 485 41.50 10.12 -50.07
CA ASP A 485 41.73 10.57 -48.68
C ASP A 485 41.32 9.53 -47.60
N GLY A 486 41.29 8.24 -47.94
CA GLY A 486 41.06 7.15 -46.98
C GLY A 486 42.11 7.12 -45.85
N LYS A 487 41.66 6.86 -44.62
CA LYS A 487 42.48 6.93 -43.40
C LYS A 487 42.30 5.70 -42.51
N ALA A 488 43.41 5.15 -42.02
CA ALA A 488 43.44 4.18 -40.93
C ALA A 488 43.79 4.93 -39.65
N GLU A 489 42.80 5.15 -38.79
CA GLU A 489 42.89 6.02 -37.61
C GLU A 489 43.26 5.23 -36.36
N TYR A 490 44.44 5.52 -35.80
CA TYR A 490 44.92 4.91 -34.56
C TYR A 490 44.51 5.69 -33.31
N ASN A 491 43.94 6.89 -33.46
CA ASN A 491 43.38 7.62 -32.33
C ASN A 491 42.30 6.79 -31.60
N GLY A 492 42.42 6.69 -30.28
CA GLY A 492 41.52 5.90 -29.42
C GLY A 492 41.66 4.37 -29.51
N LYS A 493 42.59 3.84 -30.31
CA LYS A 493 42.82 2.38 -30.45
C LYS A 493 43.82 1.82 -29.44
N GLY A 494 44.55 2.69 -28.76
CA GLY A 494 45.42 2.38 -27.63
C GLY A 494 45.46 3.51 -26.62
N ARG A 495 46.36 3.36 -25.66
CA ARG A 495 46.56 4.28 -24.54
C ARG A 495 48.04 4.31 -24.16
N VAL A 496 48.43 5.36 -23.45
CA VAL A 496 49.77 5.45 -22.86
C VAL A 496 49.80 4.63 -21.58
N VAL A 497 50.79 3.75 -21.48
CA VAL A 497 51.06 2.92 -20.31
C VAL A 497 52.39 3.35 -19.72
N LEU A 498 52.48 3.37 -18.39
CA LEU A 498 53.70 3.68 -17.67
C LEU A 498 54.41 2.38 -17.26
N SER A 499 55.73 2.36 -17.36
CA SER A 499 56.59 1.31 -16.82
C SER A 499 57.28 1.86 -15.58
N VAL A 500 56.93 1.35 -14.40
CA VAL A 500 57.40 1.88 -13.11
C VAL A 500 58.13 0.81 -12.29
N SER A 501 59.15 1.21 -11.54
CA SER A 501 59.93 0.35 -10.64
C SER A 501 59.74 0.76 -9.17
N ASN A 502 59.95 -0.19 -8.26
CA ASN A 502 60.08 0.04 -6.82
C ASN A 502 61.49 0.53 -6.43
N SER A 503 62.48 0.39 -7.30
CA SER A 503 63.89 0.66 -7.03
C SER A 503 64.35 1.91 -7.78
N ALA A 504 65.16 2.74 -7.12
CA ALA A 504 65.65 3.98 -7.70
C ALA A 504 66.58 3.77 -8.92
N ASP A 505 67.15 2.57 -9.07
CA ASP A 505 67.96 2.16 -10.21
C ASP A 505 67.12 1.71 -11.43
N GLY A 506 65.79 1.60 -11.27
CA GLY A 506 64.86 1.20 -12.32
C GLY A 506 64.83 -0.31 -12.62
N THR A 507 65.43 -1.14 -11.76
CA THR A 507 65.42 -2.60 -11.91
C THR A 507 64.01 -3.17 -11.77
N THR A 508 63.69 -4.24 -12.51
CA THR A 508 62.40 -4.95 -12.46
C THR A 508 61.15 -4.05 -12.58
N PRO A 509 61.00 -3.28 -13.67
CA PRO A 509 59.83 -2.43 -13.84
C PRO A 509 58.57 -3.26 -14.16
N SER A 510 57.41 -2.74 -13.76
CA SER A 510 56.08 -3.29 -14.04
C SER A 510 55.24 -2.27 -14.80
N GLU A 511 54.35 -2.75 -15.65
CA GLU A 511 53.36 -1.90 -16.32
C GLU A 511 52.26 -1.48 -15.34
N VAL A 512 51.89 -0.20 -15.40
CA VAL A 512 50.77 0.39 -14.65
C VAL A 512 50.03 1.36 -15.55
N GLU A 513 48.72 1.48 -15.32
CA GLU A 513 47.88 2.38 -16.11
C GLU A 513 48.07 3.83 -15.67
N LEU A 514 47.95 4.77 -16.61
CA LEU A 514 48.03 6.21 -16.29
C LEU A 514 46.97 6.64 -15.29
N SER A 515 45.78 6.01 -15.34
CA SER A 515 44.66 6.25 -14.43
C SER A 515 44.93 5.85 -12.98
N GLU A 516 45.97 5.05 -12.71
CA GLU A 516 46.41 4.77 -11.33
C GLU A 516 47.05 6.00 -10.67
N TYR A 517 47.37 7.03 -11.46
CA TYR A 517 47.97 8.29 -11.01
C TYR A 517 47.13 9.48 -11.51
N PRO A 518 45.91 9.68 -10.98
CA PRO A 518 44.95 10.65 -11.53
C PRO A 518 45.45 12.10 -11.50
N GLY A 519 46.38 12.46 -10.60
CA GLY A 519 46.98 13.79 -10.59
C GLY A 519 48.21 13.95 -11.48
N PHE A 520 48.72 12.89 -12.12
CA PHE A 520 49.83 13.01 -13.07
C PHE A 520 49.34 13.69 -14.35
N ASP A 521 49.94 14.82 -14.74
CA ASP A 521 49.53 15.58 -15.93
C ASP A 521 49.83 14.79 -17.22
N PRO A 522 48.79 14.28 -17.93
CA PRO A 522 49.00 13.51 -19.15
C PRO A 522 49.61 14.34 -20.27
N LYS A 523 49.46 15.68 -20.24
CA LYS A 523 50.03 16.58 -21.26
C LYS A 523 51.55 16.62 -21.25
N SER A 524 52.17 16.17 -20.16
CA SER A 524 53.61 15.97 -20.10
C SER A 524 54.09 14.86 -21.04
N LEU A 525 53.18 14.01 -21.57
CA LEU A 525 53.48 12.94 -22.51
C LEU A 525 52.84 13.23 -23.88
N THR A 526 53.63 13.13 -24.96
CA THR A 526 53.17 13.31 -26.34
C THR A 526 53.41 12.03 -27.14
N THR A 527 52.35 11.52 -27.79
CA THR A 527 52.42 10.35 -28.67
C THR A 527 52.52 10.77 -30.13
N THR A 528 53.46 10.21 -30.87
CA THR A 528 53.61 10.37 -32.32
C THR A 528 53.58 9.01 -33.02
N PHE A 529 53.03 8.96 -34.23
CA PHE A 529 52.91 7.74 -35.03
C PHE A 529 53.85 7.79 -36.24
N SER A 530 54.37 6.64 -36.65
CA SER A 530 55.23 6.48 -37.82
C SER A 530 54.91 5.16 -38.54
N VAL A 531 55.30 5.07 -39.82
CA VAL A 531 55.16 3.85 -40.63
C VAL A 531 56.54 3.37 -41.07
N VAL A 532 56.70 2.06 -41.18
CA VAL A 532 57.97 1.46 -41.66
C VAL A 532 58.09 1.55 -43.18
N ASN A 533 56.99 1.39 -43.92
CA ASN A 533 56.96 1.44 -45.38
C ASN A 533 56.35 2.76 -45.87
N ASP A 534 57.17 3.80 -45.89
CA ASP A 534 56.78 5.16 -46.30
C ASP A 534 56.64 5.33 -47.84
N THR A 535 56.95 4.29 -48.61
CA THR A 535 56.83 4.32 -50.09
C THR A 535 55.37 4.36 -50.53
N TYR A 536 54.50 3.58 -49.88
CA TYR A 536 53.07 3.50 -50.21
C TYR A 536 52.19 4.26 -49.20
N PHE A 537 52.69 4.46 -47.99
CA PHE A 537 51.95 5.02 -46.87
C PHE A 537 52.58 6.31 -46.34
N LYS A 538 51.77 7.16 -45.72
CA LYS A 538 52.21 8.35 -44.97
C LYS A 538 51.40 8.49 -43.70
N VAL A 539 51.97 9.18 -42.70
CA VAL A 539 51.27 9.54 -41.47
C VAL A 539 50.88 11.02 -41.50
N SER A 540 49.65 11.33 -41.10
CA SER A 540 49.22 12.71 -40.81
C SER A 540 48.50 12.73 -39.47
N GLY A 541 49.16 13.30 -38.45
CA GLY A 541 48.68 13.25 -37.08
C GLY A 541 48.66 11.81 -36.56
N THR A 542 47.48 11.28 -36.29
CA THR A 542 47.25 9.93 -35.74
C THR A 542 46.79 8.92 -36.78
N ALA A 543 46.62 9.35 -38.03
CA ALA A 543 46.11 8.52 -39.12
C ALA A 543 47.22 8.11 -40.11
N VAL A 544 47.15 6.87 -40.56
CA VAL A 544 47.91 6.36 -41.72
C VAL A 544 47.06 6.53 -42.98
N MET A 545 47.67 7.00 -44.06
CA MET A 545 47.05 7.26 -45.35
C MET A 545 47.92 6.72 -46.50
N LEU A 546 47.33 6.58 -47.68
CA LEU A 546 48.08 6.23 -48.89
C LEU A 546 48.76 7.46 -49.52
N ASN A 547 49.89 7.24 -50.17
CA ASN A 547 50.58 8.26 -50.96
C ASN A 547 49.85 8.58 -52.27
N ALA A 548 49.17 7.60 -52.86
CA ALA A 548 48.31 7.73 -54.03
C ALA A 548 47.05 6.83 -53.89
N TYR A 549 45.93 7.25 -54.48
CA TYR A 549 44.67 6.51 -54.54
C TYR A 549 44.41 6.02 -55.98
N GLU A 550 43.48 5.07 -56.16
CA GLU A 550 43.15 4.44 -57.44
C GLU A 550 44.36 3.82 -58.16
N THR A 551 45.38 3.40 -57.41
CA THR A 551 46.61 2.81 -57.96
C THR A 551 46.61 1.31 -57.69
N PRO A 552 46.26 0.45 -58.66
CA PRO A 552 46.07 -0.98 -58.40
C PRO A 552 47.31 -1.72 -57.88
N SER A 553 48.52 -1.23 -58.16
CA SER A 553 49.77 -1.80 -57.65
C SER A 553 49.94 -1.65 -56.13
N TYR A 554 49.13 -0.81 -55.47
CA TYR A 554 49.13 -0.65 -54.02
C TYR A 554 48.34 -1.77 -53.33
N ILE A 555 47.44 -2.47 -54.03
CA ILE A 555 46.62 -3.55 -53.45
C ILE A 555 47.53 -4.65 -52.91
N GLY A 556 47.31 -5.04 -51.65
CA GLY A 556 48.08 -6.07 -50.94
C GLY A 556 49.39 -5.57 -50.31
N GLN A 557 49.77 -4.29 -50.48
CA GLN A 557 50.91 -3.72 -49.75
C GLN A 557 50.58 -3.59 -48.26
N VAL A 558 51.58 -3.78 -47.40
CA VAL A 558 51.45 -3.73 -45.94
C VAL A 558 52.53 -2.81 -45.36
N THR A 559 52.20 -2.07 -44.30
CA THR A 559 53.18 -1.38 -43.46
C THR A 559 52.96 -1.71 -41.99
N ASP A 560 54.06 -1.83 -41.23
CA ASP A 560 54.01 -1.75 -39.78
C ASP A 560 53.78 -0.29 -39.36
N VAL A 561 52.96 -0.10 -38.32
CA VAL A 561 52.71 1.18 -37.68
C VAL A 561 53.34 1.16 -36.30
N ASN A 562 54.17 2.17 -36.04
CA ASN A 562 54.82 2.34 -34.76
C ASN A 562 54.26 3.57 -34.05
N ALA A 563 54.25 3.53 -32.71
CA ALA A 563 54.00 4.67 -31.87
C ALA A 563 55.19 4.92 -30.95
N LYS A 564 55.44 6.21 -30.69
CA LYS A 564 56.50 6.71 -29.84
C LYS A 564 55.93 7.71 -28.86
N VAL A 565 56.25 7.57 -27.58
CA VAL A 565 55.84 8.50 -26.53
C VAL A 565 57.06 9.27 -26.04
N THR A 566 56.94 10.60 -26.03
CA THR A 566 57.98 11.52 -25.57
C THR A 566 57.49 12.28 -24.35
N ALA A 567 58.39 12.58 -23.43
CA ALA A 567 58.08 13.32 -22.22
C ALA A 567 58.63 14.76 -22.26
N ALA A 568 57.88 15.70 -21.67
CA ALA A 568 58.29 17.07 -21.45
C ALA A 568 58.61 17.28 -19.95
N GLY A 569 59.82 17.77 -19.65
CA GLY A 569 60.26 18.05 -18.27
C GLY A 569 60.94 16.89 -17.54
N PHE A 570 60.90 15.68 -18.09
CA PHE A 570 61.59 14.49 -17.56
C PHE A 570 62.01 13.53 -18.69
N TYR A 571 62.87 12.56 -18.37
CA TYR A 571 63.39 11.60 -19.33
C TYR A 571 62.53 10.34 -19.44
N THR A 572 62.27 9.93 -20.68
CA THR A 572 61.80 8.59 -21.07
C THR A 572 62.65 8.08 -22.25
N PRO A 573 62.85 6.76 -22.41
CA PRO A 573 63.55 6.17 -23.55
C PRO A 573 63.00 6.57 -24.93
N ALA A 574 61.67 6.80 -25.03
CA ALA A 574 60.99 7.23 -26.25
C ALA A 574 61.34 6.36 -27.48
N ALA A 575 61.32 5.04 -27.30
CA ALA A 575 61.54 4.06 -28.36
C ALA A 575 60.27 3.88 -29.20
N ASP A 576 60.44 3.64 -30.50
CA ASP A 576 59.35 3.23 -31.39
C ASP A 576 58.89 1.82 -31.00
N LYS A 577 57.59 1.64 -30.76
CA LYS A 577 56.97 0.33 -30.53
C LYS A 577 55.94 0.07 -31.62
N LYS A 578 55.98 -1.14 -32.19
CA LYS A 578 54.95 -1.61 -33.12
C LYS A 578 53.61 -1.70 -32.38
N ILE A 579 52.57 -1.20 -33.03
CA ILE A 579 51.20 -1.18 -32.49
C ILE A 579 50.18 -1.83 -33.43
N GLY A 580 50.60 -2.30 -34.60
CA GLY A 580 49.69 -2.75 -35.64
C GLY A 580 50.30 -2.73 -37.03
N THR A 581 49.53 -3.20 -38.00
CA THR A 581 49.82 -3.08 -39.42
C THR A 581 48.67 -2.40 -40.18
N VAL A 582 48.97 -1.81 -41.33
CA VAL A 582 47.96 -1.34 -42.28
C VAL A 582 48.14 -2.04 -43.61
N THR A 583 47.08 -2.69 -44.11
CA THR A 583 47.06 -3.41 -45.38
C THR A 583 46.18 -2.68 -46.40
N VAL A 584 46.64 -2.55 -47.64
CA VAL A 584 45.82 -1.97 -48.71
C VAL A 584 44.88 -3.02 -49.28
N THR A 585 43.59 -2.74 -49.29
CA THR A 585 42.55 -3.65 -49.79
C THR A 585 41.73 -3.05 -50.92
N LYS A 586 40.89 -3.88 -51.54
CA LYS A 586 39.92 -3.48 -52.57
C LYS A 586 38.58 -3.19 -51.92
N THR A 587 37.95 -2.04 -52.21
CA THR A 587 36.61 -1.75 -51.70
C THR A 587 35.61 -2.80 -52.20
N THR A 588 34.96 -3.50 -51.27
CA THR A 588 33.81 -4.36 -51.58
C THR A 588 32.57 -3.48 -51.65
N LYS A 589 31.92 -3.40 -52.81
CA LYS A 589 30.67 -2.64 -52.96
C LYS A 589 29.53 -3.40 -52.29
N LYS A 590 28.93 -2.80 -51.26
CA LYS A 590 27.80 -3.37 -50.52
C LYS A 590 26.50 -2.68 -50.91
N ALA A 591 25.47 -3.48 -51.15
CA ALA A 591 24.11 -3.01 -51.42
C ALA A 591 23.12 -3.78 -50.54
N THR A 592 22.07 -3.11 -50.08
CA THR A 592 20.98 -3.75 -49.33
C THR A 592 19.66 -3.42 -50.00
N ILE A 593 18.95 -4.45 -50.45
CA ILE A 593 17.68 -4.32 -51.16
C ILE A 593 16.58 -4.96 -50.33
N ASP A 594 15.57 -4.17 -49.97
CA ASP A 594 14.41 -4.66 -49.23
C ASP A 594 13.17 -4.73 -50.12
N TYR A 595 12.55 -5.91 -50.18
CA TYR A 595 11.24 -6.08 -50.80
C TYR A 595 10.10 -5.60 -49.89
N GLY A 596 10.39 -5.30 -48.63
CA GLY A 596 9.41 -4.86 -47.64
C GLY A 596 8.48 -5.99 -47.21
N LYS A 597 7.26 -5.62 -46.83
CA LYS A 597 6.23 -6.56 -46.37
C LYS A 597 5.50 -7.19 -47.55
N ILE A 598 5.47 -8.52 -47.58
CA ILE A 598 4.68 -9.29 -48.54
C ILE A 598 3.35 -9.68 -47.90
N GLU A 599 2.28 -9.67 -48.72
CA GLU A 599 0.91 -10.01 -48.34
C GLU A 599 0.82 -11.27 -47.46
N PRO A 600 -0.12 -11.30 -46.50
CA PRO A 600 -0.18 -12.36 -45.51
C PRO A 600 -0.48 -13.71 -46.15
N ALA A 601 0.33 -14.71 -45.84
CA ALA A 601 -0.03 -16.10 -46.05
C ALA A 601 -0.99 -16.54 -44.94
N THR A 602 -2.07 -17.22 -45.28
CA THR A 602 -2.91 -17.87 -44.27
C THR A 602 -2.22 -19.16 -43.81
N TRP A 603 -2.22 -19.41 -42.49
CA TRP A 603 -1.72 -20.64 -41.87
C TRP A 603 -2.26 -21.87 -42.61
N SER A 604 -1.40 -22.87 -42.80
CA SER A 604 -1.73 -24.12 -43.45
C SER A 604 -1.08 -25.30 -42.73
N ASN A 605 -1.75 -26.45 -42.76
CA ASN A 605 -1.21 -27.70 -42.27
C ASN A 605 -0.11 -28.28 -43.19
N GLY A 606 -0.02 -27.81 -44.44
CA GLY A 606 1.05 -28.13 -45.37
C GLY A 606 2.04 -26.97 -45.55
N ALA A 607 3.21 -27.25 -46.12
CA ALA A 607 4.14 -26.19 -46.51
C ALA A 607 3.58 -25.35 -47.67
N GLN A 608 3.93 -24.07 -47.70
CA GLN A 608 3.50 -23.12 -48.72
C GLN A 608 4.71 -22.45 -49.38
N THR A 609 4.52 -21.95 -50.60
CA THR A 609 5.54 -21.20 -51.33
C THR A 609 4.96 -19.88 -51.84
N VAL A 610 5.63 -18.78 -51.52
CA VAL A 610 5.37 -17.47 -52.12
C VAL A 610 6.06 -17.40 -53.46
N ALA A 611 5.29 -17.13 -54.51
CA ALA A 611 5.75 -17.15 -55.90
C ALA A 611 6.84 -16.09 -56.19
N ALA A 612 7.74 -16.41 -57.12
CA ALA A 612 8.85 -15.55 -57.51
C ALA A 612 8.45 -14.19 -58.07
N SER A 613 7.23 -14.08 -58.64
CA SER A 613 6.65 -12.82 -59.09
C SER A 613 6.53 -11.75 -57.99
N LYS A 614 6.57 -12.14 -56.71
CA LYS A 614 6.60 -11.22 -55.56
C LYS A 614 8.00 -10.69 -55.23
N PHE A 615 9.04 -11.28 -55.82
CA PHE A 615 10.46 -10.92 -55.62
C PHE A 615 11.15 -10.64 -56.97
N PRO A 616 10.69 -9.64 -57.74
CA PRO A 616 11.20 -9.39 -59.08
C PRO A 616 12.68 -8.98 -59.07
N LEU A 617 13.54 -9.75 -59.75
CA LEU A 617 15.00 -9.57 -59.72
C LEU A 617 15.48 -8.20 -60.18
N ASN A 618 14.72 -7.51 -61.02
CA ASN A 618 15.08 -6.17 -61.49
C ASN A 618 15.14 -5.14 -60.35
N LYS A 619 14.36 -5.31 -59.29
CA LYS A 619 14.50 -4.50 -58.06
C LYS A 619 15.89 -4.64 -57.42
N ILE A 620 16.59 -5.74 -57.67
CA ILE A 620 17.93 -5.98 -57.15
C ILE A 620 18.97 -5.45 -58.14
N TYR A 621 18.97 -5.92 -59.39
CA TYR A 621 20.06 -5.59 -60.32
C TYR A 621 19.99 -4.17 -60.90
N ASP A 622 18.80 -3.56 -61.01
CA ASP A 622 18.65 -2.17 -61.46
C ASP A 622 18.81 -1.15 -60.30
N ALA A 623 18.94 -1.62 -59.06
CA ALA A 623 19.11 -0.73 -57.91
C ALA A 623 20.33 0.17 -58.08
N GLU A 624 20.24 1.42 -57.60
CA GLU A 624 21.22 2.46 -57.88
C GLU A 624 22.64 2.12 -57.38
N ASP A 625 22.71 1.40 -56.26
CA ASP A 625 23.91 0.88 -55.61
C ASP A 625 24.39 -0.46 -56.21
N VAL A 626 23.59 -1.10 -57.07
CA VAL A 626 23.91 -2.36 -57.74
C VAL A 626 24.32 -2.15 -59.20
N LYS A 627 23.38 -1.71 -60.06
CA LYS A 627 23.56 -1.47 -61.51
C LYS A 627 24.30 -2.62 -62.24
N LEU A 628 23.68 -3.78 -62.30
CA LEU A 628 24.15 -4.97 -63.03
C LEU A 628 23.17 -5.34 -64.15
N THR A 629 23.66 -5.95 -65.22
CA THR A 629 22.80 -6.67 -66.17
C THR A 629 22.28 -7.96 -65.54
N LEU A 630 21.18 -8.51 -66.08
CA LEU A 630 20.64 -9.79 -65.62
C LEU A 630 21.68 -10.91 -65.65
N THR A 631 22.49 -11.00 -66.71
CA THR A 631 23.54 -12.02 -66.84
C THR A 631 24.64 -11.87 -65.79
N GLU A 632 25.05 -10.63 -65.48
CA GLU A 632 26.02 -10.36 -64.41
C GLU A 632 25.47 -10.70 -63.03
N PHE A 633 24.18 -10.42 -62.76
CA PHE A 633 23.53 -10.81 -61.51
C PHE A 633 23.41 -12.33 -61.38
N GLN A 634 23.09 -13.04 -62.47
CA GLN A 634 23.03 -14.51 -62.50
C GLN A 634 24.41 -15.16 -62.32
N ALA A 635 25.50 -14.44 -62.62
CA ALA A 635 26.86 -14.92 -62.38
C ALA A 635 27.24 -14.91 -60.89
N LEU A 636 26.55 -14.13 -60.04
CA LEU A 636 26.79 -14.09 -58.59
C LEU A 636 26.45 -15.41 -57.91
N THR A 637 27.10 -15.66 -56.76
CA THR A 637 26.80 -16.79 -55.88
C THR A 637 25.71 -16.40 -54.89
N GLY A 638 24.54 -17.03 -54.98
CA GLY A 638 23.41 -16.82 -54.07
C GLY A 638 23.42 -17.79 -52.88
N GLU A 639 23.18 -17.27 -51.69
CA GLU A 639 23.10 -18.02 -50.43
C GLU A 639 21.86 -17.58 -49.64
N VAL A 640 21.11 -18.55 -49.12
CA VAL A 640 19.99 -18.29 -48.20
C VAL A 640 20.56 -18.10 -46.80
N VAL A 641 20.22 -16.99 -46.16
CA VAL A 641 20.62 -16.73 -44.77
C VAL A 641 19.46 -17.13 -43.87
N LYS A 642 19.59 -18.30 -43.21
CA LYS A 642 18.59 -18.85 -42.29
C LYS A 642 19.23 -19.65 -41.16
N GLU A 643 18.57 -19.68 -40.01
CA GLU A 643 18.87 -20.60 -38.92
C GLU A 643 18.19 -21.96 -39.13
N VAL A 644 18.70 -23.01 -38.47
CA VAL A 644 18.14 -24.38 -38.58
C VAL A 644 16.67 -24.44 -38.16
N THR A 645 16.27 -23.57 -37.23
CA THR A 645 14.92 -23.49 -36.66
C THR A 645 13.95 -22.64 -37.46
N ASP A 646 14.43 -21.91 -38.48
CA ASP A 646 13.59 -20.96 -39.22
C ASP A 646 12.55 -21.69 -40.07
N LYS A 647 11.28 -21.40 -39.77
CA LYS A 647 10.14 -21.95 -40.49
C LYS A 647 9.81 -21.18 -41.77
N VAL A 648 10.34 -19.96 -41.93
CA VAL A 648 10.10 -19.13 -43.11
C VAL A 648 11.45 -18.63 -43.62
N TYR A 649 11.75 -18.85 -44.89
CA TYR A 649 13.04 -18.49 -45.48
C TYR A 649 12.93 -18.32 -47.00
N PHE A 650 13.89 -17.61 -47.61
CA PHE A 650 14.01 -17.59 -49.08
C PHE A 650 14.48 -18.93 -49.62
N ALA A 651 14.02 -19.31 -50.81
CA ALA A 651 14.66 -20.32 -51.64
C ALA A 651 15.17 -19.68 -52.93
N ILE A 652 16.40 -20.01 -53.31
CA ILE A 652 17.10 -19.46 -54.48
C ILE A 652 17.15 -20.54 -55.56
N SER A 653 16.68 -20.23 -56.77
CA SER A 653 16.77 -21.17 -57.90
C SER A 653 18.22 -21.37 -58.34
N THR A 654 18.60 -22.64 -58.53
CA THR A 654 19.90 -23.04 -59.09
C THR A 654 19.83 -23.39 -60.57
N ASP A 655 18.63 -23.37 -61.17
CA ASP A 655 18.43 -23.71 -62.57
C ASP A 655 19.06 -22.66 -63.47
N LEU A 656 19.81 -23.06 -64.49
CA LEU A 656 20.61 -22.14 -65.31
C LEU A 656 19.76 -21.04 -65.99
N SER A 657 18.51 -21.34 -66.36
CA SER A 657 17.60 -20.38 -67.02
C SER A 657 16.94 -19.39 -66.05
N SER A 658 16.89 -19.69 -64.75
CA SER A 658 16.25 -18.87 -63.70
C SER A 658 17.18 -18.68 -62.50
N LYS A 659 18.50 -18.77 -62.72
CA LYS A 659 19.48 -18.76 -61.64
C LYS A 659 19.31 -17.50 -60.81
N ASN A 660 19.42 -17.63 -59.49
CA ASN A 660 19.23 -16.57 -58.51
C ASN A 660 17.79 -16.03 -58.37
N GLU A 661 16.79 -16.62 -59.04
CA GLU A 661 15.38 -16.30 -58.80
C GLU A 661 14.96 -16.64 -57.36
N LEU A 662 14.23 -15.74 -56.71
CA LEU A 662 13.84 -15.83 -55.31
C LEU A 662 12.38 -16.28 -55.16
N THR A 663 12.15 -17.30 -54.34
CA THR A 663 10.83 -17.65 -53.77
C THR A 663 10.91 -17.62 -52.25
N ALA A 664 9.80 -17.60 -51.52
CA ALA A 664 9.82 -17.80 -50.07
C ALA A 664 9.09 -19.09 -49.69
N VAL A 665 9.69 -19.88 -48.82
CA VAL A 665 9.11 -21.12 -48.29
C VAL A 665 8.56 -20.83 -46.89
N ILE A 666 7.33 -21.24 -46.64
CA ILE A 666 6.69 -21.25 -45.32
C ILE A 666 6.47 -22.71 -44.95
N ALA A 667 7.14 -23.19 -43.92
CA ALA A 667 7.01 -24.56 -43.46
C ALA A 667 5.59 -24.86 -42.97
N ALA A 668 5.19 -26.13 -42.99
CA ALA A 668 3.92 -26.57 -42.45
C ALA A 668 3.72 -26.12 -40.99
N GLN A 669 2.48 -25.77 -40.63
CA GLN A 669 2.12 -25.40 -39.26
C GLN A 669 2.97 -24.24 -38.71
N THR A 670 3.35 -23.29 -39.56
CA THR A 670 4.01 -22.06 -39.14
C THR A 670 2.98 -21.17 -38.44
N PRO A 671 3.16 -20.79 -37.16
CA PRO A 671 2.21 -19.95 -36.44
C PRO A 671 1.96 -18.60 -37.12
N ALA A 672 0.85 -17.95 -36.80
CA ALA A 672 0.64 -16.57 -37.22
C ALA A 672 1.72 -15.67 -36.61
N GLY A 673 2.26 -14.75 -37.41
CA GLY A 673 3.39 -13.92 -37.02
C GLY A 673 4.03 -13.19 -38.19
N VAL A 674 5.12 -12.50 -37.88
CA VAL A 674 5.91 -11.72 -38.84
C VAL A 674 7.31 -12.33 -38.90
N TYR A 675 7.72 -12.72 -40.10
CA TYR A 675 8.94 -13.49 -40.32
C TYR A 675 9.86 -12.74 -41.30
N PRO A 676 10.96 -12.14 -40.80
CA PRO A 676 11.98 -11.58 -41.68
C PRO A 676 12.74 -12.72 -42.37
N ILE A 677 12.99 -12.56 -43.66
CA ILE A 677 13.77 -13.50 -44.47
C ILE A 677 14.89 -12.77 -45.19
N LYS A 678 16.02 -13.46 -45.37
CA LYS A 678 17.25 -12.87 -45.92
C LYS A 678 17.97 -13.80 -46.90
N ALA A 679 18.49 -13.21 -47.96
CA ALA A 679 19.37 -13.84 -48.93
C ALA A 679 20.59 -12.96 -49.19
N LYS A 680 21.68 -13.58 -49.61
CA LYS A 680 22.96 -12.93 -49.87
C LYS A 680 23.48 -13.33 -51.25
N PHE A 681 23.93 -12.36 -52.05
CA PHE A 681 24.56 -12.60 -53.35
C PHE A 681 25.97 -12.00 -53.39
N THR A 682 26.99 -12.77 -53.76
CA THR A 682 28.40 -12.35 -53.67
C THR A 682 29.22 -12.61 -54.93
N SER A 683 30.27 -11.81 -55.10
CA SER A 683 31.39 -12.00 -56.04
C SER A 683 32.67 -11.34 -55.50
N ASP A 684 33.78 -11.47 -56.24
CA ASP A 684 35.07 -10.83 -55.93
C ASP A 684 34.98 -9.29 -55.99
N GLY A 685 34.58 -8.68 -54.87
CA GLY A 685 34.44 -7.22 -54.70
C GLY A 685 33.00 -6.70 -54.65
N ARG A 686 31.98 -7.57 -54.49
CA ARG A 686 30.59 -7.13 -54.30
C ARG A 686 29.81 -8.06 -53.37
N GLU A 687 28.96 -7.47 -52.53
CA GLU A 687 28.04 -8.17 -51.63
C GLU A 687 26.67 -7.48 -51.68
N ILE A 688 25.62 -8.22 -52.06
CA ILE A 688 24.24 -7.73 -52.11
C ILE A 688 23.43 -8.51 -51.08
N ILE A 689 22.85 -7.81 -50.12
CA ILE A 689 21.93 -8.37 -49.15
C ILE A 689 20.51 -8.07 -49.59
N VAL A 690 19.67 -9.10 -49.61
CA VAL A 690 18.26 -9.00 -49.96
C VAL A 690 17.42 -9.39 -48.76
N THR A 691 16.47 -8.54 -48.38
CA THR A 691 15.53 -8.79 -47.29
C THR A 691 14.09 -8.74 -47.77
N ALA A 692 13.22 -9.44 -47.05
CA ALA A 692 11.78 -9.27 -47.14
C ALA A 692 11.14 -9.68 -45.80
N THR A 693 9.88 -9.30 -45.61
CA THR A 693 9.10 -9.71 -44.44
C THR A 693 7.85 -10.45 -44.89
N ILE A 694 7.70 -11.71 -44.45
CA ILE A 694 6.50 -12.53 -44.69
C ILE A 694 5.61 -12.46 -43.47
N THR A 695 4.33 -12.15 -43.66
CA THR A 695 3.33 -12.25 -42.59
C THR A 695 2.57 -13.55 -42.74
N VAL A 696 2.36 -14.28 -41.65
CA VAL A 696 1.44 -15.42 -41.58
C VAL A 696 0.26 -15.04 -40.70
N GLN A 697 -0.97 -15.30 -41.14
CA GLN A 697 -2.20 -15.01 -40.40
C GLN A 697 -2.96 -16.30 -40.10
N ASN A 698 -3.73 -16.29 -39.01
CA ASN A 698 -4.65 -17.38 -38.72
C ASN A 698 -5.78 -17.43 -39.76
N PRO A 699 -6.35 -18.62 -40.05
CA PRO A 699 -7.55 -18.74 -40.86
C PRO A 699 -8.72 -18.00 -40.19
N GLU A 700 -9.60 -17.43 -41.01
CA GLU A 700 -10.80 -16.75 -40.53
C GLU A 700 -11.85 -17.79 -40.13
N ILE A 701 -12.03 -17.96 -38.82
CA ILE A 701 -13.06 -18.83 -38.22
C ILE A 701 -13.86 -17.95 -37.27
N ALA A 702 -15.17 -17.85 -37.50
CA ALA A 702 -16.06 -17.08 -36.63
C ALA A 702 -15.94 -17.53 -35.16
N GLU A 703 -16.02 -16.57 -34.23
CA GLU A 703 -15.96 -16.87 -32.80
C GLU A 703 -17.17 -17.70 -32.34
N LEU A 704 -16.93 -18.66 -31.45
CA LEU A 704 -18.00 -19.39 -30.75
C LEU A 704 -18.84 -18.41 -29.93
N ALA A 705 -20.11 -18.27 -30.32
CA ALA A 705 -21.06 -17.38 -29.67
C ALA A 705 -21.84 -18.14 -28.59
N VAL A 706 -21.55 -17.83 -27.33
CA VAL A 706 -22.30 -18.37 -26.19
C VAL A 706 -23.78 -17.98 -26.26
N ASP A 707 -24.65 -18.89 -25.84
CA ASP A 707 -26.05 -18.56 -25.62
C ASP A 707 -26.20 -17.77 -24.32
N LYS A 708 -26.55 -16.48 -24.43
CA LYS A 708 -26.68 -15.56 -23.30
C LYS A 708 -27.72 -15.99 -22.26
N TYR A 709 -28.66 -16.88 -22.62
CA TYR A 709 -29.67 -17.38 -21.68
C TYR A 709 -29.16 -18.60 -20.90
N LEU A 710 -28.16 -19.31 -21.42
CA LEU A 710 -27.57 -20.50 -20.81
C LEU A 710 -26.20 -20.23 -20.16
N TRP A 711 -25.55 -19.13 -20.54
CA TRP A 711 -24.20 -18.76 -20.13
C TRP A 711 -24.17 -17.38 -19.45
N GLY A 712 -23.88 -17.37 -18.15
CA GLY A 712 -23.62 -16.15 -17.39
C GLY A 712 -22.13 -15.83 -17.29
N GLY A 713 -21.76 -14.55 -17.16
CA GLY A 713 -20.36 -14.12 -17.03
C GLY A 713 -19.65 -13.92 -18.36
N THR A 714 -18.31 -13.95 -18.35
CA THR A 714 -17.50 -13.78 -19.57
C THR A 714 -17.25 -15.11 -20.27
N ALA A 715 -16.74 -15.06 -21.50
CA ALA A 715 -16.40 -16.27 -22.27
C ALA A 715 -15.34 -17.16 -21.58
N THR A 716 -14.43 -16.58 -20.79
CA THR A 716 -13.34 -17.30 -20.08
C THR A 716 -13.56 -17.42 -18.57
N ALA A 717 -14.69 -16.96 -18.04
CA ALA A 717 -15.08 -17.11 -16.64
C ALA A 717 -16.61 -17.26 -16.55
N GLY A 718 -17.13 -18.18 -17.36
CA GLY A 718 -18.55 -18.44 -17.51
C GLY A 718 -19.14 -19.22 -16.34
N LYS A 719 -20.46 -19.19 -16.26
CA LYS A 719 -21.27 -20.04 -15.38
C LYS A 719 -22.44 -20.58 -16.17
N VAL A 720 -22.67 -21.89 -16.09
CA VAL A 720 -23.83 -22.55 -16.71
C VAL A 720 -24.64 -23.28 -15.66
N GLY A 721 -25.96 -23.23 -15.81
CA GLY A 721 -26.91 -23.90 -14.93
C GLY A 721 -27.58 -25.08 -15.64
N PHE A 722 -27.68 -26.21 -14.95
CA PHE A 722 -28.39 -27.38 -15.44
C PHE A 722 -29.53 -27.77 -14.50
N THR A 723 -30.72 -27.98 -15.09
CA THR A 723 -31.93 -28.44 -14.40
C THR A 723 -32.33 -29.80 -14.95
N PRO A 724 -32.63 -30.80 -14.10
CA PRO A 724 -33.08 -32.11 -14.56
C PRO A 724 -34.34 -32.04 -15.41
N THR A 725 -34.45 -32.96 -16.35
CA THR A 725 -35.70 -33.21 -17.06
C THR A 725 -36.48 -34.30 -16.34
N LEU A 726 -37.72 -34.03 -15.99
CA LEU A 726 -38.65 -35.04 -15.47
C LEU A 726 -39.14 -35.93 -16.63
N ASP A 727 -39.26 -37.23 -16.40
CA ASP A 727 -39.86 -38.14 -17.39
C ASP A 727 -41.37 -37.90 -17.58
N GLN A 728 -42.04 -37.39 -16.54
CA GLN A 728 -43.41 -36.88 -16.57
C GLN A 728 -43.52 -35.61 -15.70
N GLU A 729 -44.15 -34.55 -16.21
CA GLU A 729 -44.21 -33.25 -15.53
C GLU A 729 -44.99 -33.28 -14.20
N GLU A 730 -46.19 -33.87 -14.24
CA GLU A 730 -47.11 -33.89 -13.09
C GLU A 730 -46.85 -35.08 -12.15
N LYS A 731 -46.33 -36.20 -12.64
CA LYS A 731 -46.15 -37.43 -11.87
C LYS A 731 -44.86 -38.20 -12.26
N PRO A 732 -43.68 -37.69 -11.89
CA PRO A 732 -42.41 -38.25 -12.31
C PRO A 732 -42.14 -39.62 -11.68
N PHE A 733 -41.48 -40.50 -12.43
CA PHE A 733 -40.89 -41.75 -11.94
C PHE A 733 -39.36 -41.67 -11.91
N SER A 734 -38.78 -40.79 -12.72
CA SER A 734 -37.34 -40.63 -12.87
C SER A 734 -36.95 -39.23 -13.34
N ILE A 735 -35.68 -38.88 -13.16
CA ILE A 735 -35.09 -37.68 -13.76
C ILE A 735 -33.96 -38.04 -14.73
N THR A 736 -33.80 -37.23 -15.77
CA THR A 736 -32.67 -37.28 -16.68
C THR A 736 -31.73 -36.11 -16.42
N LEU A 737 -30.44 -36.41 -16.30
CA LEU A 737 -29.35 -35.47 -16.05
C LEU A 737 -28.26 -35.60 -17.10
N SER A 738 -28.64 -35.50 -18.37
CA SER A 738 -27.74 -35.61 -19.52
C SER A 738 -27.90 -34.36 -20.38
N TYR A 739 -26.79 -33.67 -20.64
CA TYR A 739 -26.77 -32.35 -21.26
C TYR A 739 -25.81 -32.33 -22.45
N ASP A 740 -26.33 -31.93 -23.61
CA ASP A 740 -25.54 -31.68 -24.83
C ASP A 740 -24.89 -30.30 -24.72
N LEU A 741 -23.58 -30.27 -24.47
CA LEU A 741 -22.82 -29.04 -24.26
C LEU A 741 -22.67 -28.21 -25.55
N SER A 742 -22.94 -28.78 -26.73
CA SER A 742 -22.94 -28.00 -27.98
C SER A 742 -24.05 -26.95 -28.00
N LYS A 743 -25.14 -27.17 -27.25
CA LYS A 743 -26.27 -26.25 -27.13
C LYS A 743 -25.95 -24.97 -26.36
N LEU A 744 -24.81 -24.93 -25.65
CA LEU A 744 -24.33 -23.72 -24.99
C LEU A 744 -23.88 -22.65 -25.99
N PHE A 745 -23.75 -22.99 -27.29
CA PHE A 745 -23.31 -22.07 -28.32
C PHE A 745 -24.36 -21.97 -29.44
N THR A 746 -24.79 -20.75 -29.73
CA THR A 746 -25.84 -20.46 -30.73
C THR A 746 -25.39 -20.76 -32.18
N ASN A 747 -24.08 -20.73 -32.44
CA ASN A 747 -23.48 -20.93 -33.76
C ASN A 747 -22.58 -22.17 -33.86
N TYR A 748 -22.69 -23.14 -32.94
CA TYR A 748 -21.80 -24.32 -32.87
C TYR A 748 -21.64 -25.04 -34.23
N SER A 749 -22.74 -25.37 -34.91
CA SER A 749 -22.69 -26.12 -36.18
C SER A 749 -22.00 -25.35 -37.30
N ALA A 750 -22.15 -24.02 -37.34
CA ALA A 750 -21.48 -23.18 -38.32
C ALA A 750 -19.96 -23.13 -38.08
N VAL A 751 -19.55 -22.98 -36.82
CA VAL A 751 -18.13 -23.01 -36.43
C VAL A 751 -17.53 -24.39 -36.68
N GLN A 752 -18.25 -25.48 -36.36
CA GLN A 752 -17.80 -26.85 -36.62
C GLN A 752 -17.58 -27.11 -38.12
N ALA A 753 -18.48 -26.63 -38.98
CA ALA A 753 -18.31 -26.70 -40.43
C ALA A 753 -17.10 -25.89 -40.92
N ALA A 754 -16.92 -24.66 -40.41
CA ALA A 754 -15.77 -23.82 -40.75
C ALA A 754 -14.43 -24.45 -40.33
N VAL A 755 -14.37 -25.00 -39.11
CA VAL A 755 -13.20 -25.74 -38.59
C VAL A 755 -12.90 -26.96 -39.45
N THR A 756 -13.92 -27.74 -39.85
CA THR A 756 -13.74 -28.91 -40.72
C THR A 756 -13.21 -28.53 -42.10
N GLY A 757 -13.55 -27.34 -42.60
CA GLY A 757 -13.03 -26.79 -43.85
C GLY A 757 -11.55 -26.38 -43.79
N VAL A 758 -10.97 -26.26 -42.60
CA VAL A 758 -9.55 -25.94 -42.39
C VAL A 758 -8.80 -27.19 -41.95
N THR A 759 -8.08 -27.83 -42.87
CA THR A 759 -7.28 -29.02 -42.57
C THR A 759 -6.33 -28.76 -41.39
N GLY A 760 -6.42 -29.59 -40.35
CA GLY A 760 -5.61 -29.46 -39.13
C GLY A 760 -6.18 -28.52 -38.06
N ALA A 761 -7.34 -27.91 -38.28
CA ALA A 761 -8.08 -27.23 -37.22
C ALA A 761 -9.00 -28.21 -36.47
N THR A 762 -9.20 -27.98 -35.17
CA THR A 762 -10.05 -28.83 -34.32
C THR A 762 -10.92 -27.97 -33.41
N LEU A 763 -12.21 -28.29 -33.33
CA LEU A 763 -13.15 -27.76 -32.34
C LEU A 763 -13.38 -28.87 -31.31
N LYS A 764 -13.08 -28.59 -30.05
CA LYS A 764 -13.24 -29.54 -28.96
C LYS A 764 -14.03 -28.89 -27.82
N ILE A 765 -15.03 -29.58 -27.31
CA ILE A 765 -15.60 -29.33 -25.99
C ILE A 765 -15.04 -30.39 -25.05
N ASP A 766 -14.49 -29.98 -23.93
CA ASP A 766 -13.91 -30.86 -22.92
C ASP A 766 -14.48 -30.56 -21.55
N VAL A 767 -14.44 -31.56 -20.66
CA VAL A 767 -14.80 -31.42 -19.25
C VAL A 767 -13.61 -31.90 -18.44
N PRO A 768 -12.61 -31.03 -18.18
CA PRO A 768 -11.39 -31.47 -17.52
C PRO A 768 -11.66 -32.12 -16.16
N ASN A 769 -10.93 -33.19 -15.87
CA ASN A 769 -11.02 -33.94 -14.60
C ASN A 769 -12.38 -34.57 -14.30
N TRP A 770 -13.30 -34.70 -15.26
CA TRP A 770 -14.60 -35.36 -15.05
C TRP A 770 -14.46 -36.76 -14.43
N ASN A 771 -13.44 -37.51 -14.84
CA ASN A 771 -13.16 -38.87 -14.39
C ASN A 771 -12.69 -38.97 -12.93
N LYS A 772 -12.36 -37.84 -12.30
CA LYS A 772 -12.03 -37.75 -10.86
C LYS A 772 -13.26 -37.44 -10.01
N ILE A 773 -14.43 -37.25 -10.62
CA ILE A 773 -15.66 -36.93 -9.94
C ILE A 773 -16.56 -38.17 -9.98
N LYS A 774 -16.94 -38.66 -8.80
CA LYS A 774 -17.75 -39.87 -8.70
C LYS A 774 -19.15 -39.62 -9.29
N GLY A 775 -19.66 -40.55 -10.09
CA GLY A 775 -20.98 -40.46 -10.70
C GLY A 775 -21.13 -39.48 -11.86
N ILE A 776 -20.03 -39.00 -12.45
CA ILE A 776 -20.05 -38.24 -13.72
C ILE A 776 -19.53 -39.13 -14.85
N SER A 777 -20.14 -38.99 -16.03
CA SER A 777 -19.61 -39.53 -17.28
C SER A 777 -19.64 -38.46 -18.37
N TYR A 778 -18.59 -38.40 -19.18
CA TYR A 778 -18.48 -37.48 -20.31
C TYR A 778 -18.13 -38.22 -21.58
N SER A 779 -18.95 -38.03 -22.62
CA SER A 779 -18.71 -38.49 -23.98
C SER A 779 -19.03 -37.32 -24.90
N GLU A 780 -18.01 -36.61 -25.36
CA GLU A 780 -18.15 -35.36 -26.11
C GLU A 780 -19.25 -35.42 -27.19
N PRO A 781 -20.20 -34.47 -27.24
CA PRO A 781 -20.33 -33.28 -26.39
C PRO A 781 -21.26 -33.47 -25.16
N THR A 782 -21.58 -34.70 -24.77
CA THR A 782 -22.60 -34.99 -23.75
C THR A 782 -22.00 -35.19 -22.36
N LEU A 783 -22.46 -34.40 -21.39
CA LEU A 783 -22.16 -34.51 -19.97
C LEU A 783 -23.33 -35.15 -19.22
N THR A 784 -23.08 -36.23 -18.48
CA THR A 784 -24.13 -36.95 -17.74
C THR A 784 -23.77 -37.10 -16.26
N PHE A 785 -24.73 -36.79 -15.39
CA PHE A 785 -24.67 -37.05 -13.96
C PHE A 785 -25.53 -38.26 -13.61
N LYS A 786 -24.92 -39.28 -13.03
CA LYS A 786 -25.61 -40.50 -12.60
C LYS A 786 -26.11 -40.30 -11.17
N LYS A 787 -27.42 -40.13 -11.02
CA LYS A 787 -28.06 -39.79 -9.73
C LYS A 787 -27.74 -40.75 -8.57
N ASP A 788 -27.57 -42.04 -8.82
CA ASP A 788 -27.35 -43.00 -7.73
C ASP A 788 -25.84 -43.16 -7.39
N GLU A 789 -24.95 -42.59 -8.20
CA GLU A 789 -23.49 -42.65 -8.01
C GLU A 789 -22.88 -41.30 -7.62
N TYR A 790 -23.52 -40.18 -7.99
CA TYR A 790 -22.98 -38.84 -7.84
C TYR A 790 -22.98 -38.38 -6.39
N THR A 791 -21.81 -38.07 -5.84
CA THR A 791 -21.68 -37.69 -4.42
C THR A 791 -21.41 -36.21 -4.18
N GLY A 792 -21.34 -35.39 -5.23
CA GLY A 792 -20.86 -34.00 -5.13
C GLY A 792 -19.37 -33.88 -4.77
N LYS A 793 -18.64 -35.00 -4.74
CA LYS A 793 -17.24 -35.08 -4.31
C LYS A 793 -16.35 -35.72 -5.36
N THR A 794 -15.08 -35.33 -5.35
CA THR A 794 -14.01 -36.01 -6.08
C THR A 794 -13.68 -37.36 -5.44
N THR A 795 -12.94 -38.22 -6.14
CA THR A 795 -12.52 -39.54 -5.63
C THR A 795 -11.67 -39.48 -4.36
N ASP A 796 -11.04 -38.34 -4.06
CA ASP A 796 -10.29 -38.06 -2.83
C ASP A 796 -11.12 -37.35 -1.74
N GLY A 797 -12.44 -37.22 -1.92
CA GLY A 797 -13.37 -36.73 -0.90
C GLY A 797 -13.53 -35.21 -0.80
N LYS A 798 -12.96 -34.43 -1.73
CA LYS A 798 -13.11 -32.96 -1.78
C LYS A 798 -14.36 -32.55 -2.57
N ASP A 799 -14.82 -31.32 -2.40
CA ASP A 799 -15.91 -30.77 -3.21
C ASP A 799 -15.55 -30.77 -4.70
N ALA A 800 -16.40 -31.40 -5.51
CA ALA A 800 -16.20 -31.48 -6.95
C ALA A 800 -16.62 -30.16 -7.62
N LYS A 801 -15.76 -29.65 -8.50
CA LYS A 801 -16.10 -28.56 -9.44
C LYS A 801 -16.04 -29.11 -10.85
N VAL A 802 -17.15 -28.98 -11.56
CA VAL A 802 -17.25 -29.40 -12.97
C VAL A 802 -17.04 -28.16 -13.83
N GLN A 803 -16.06 -28.21 -14.72
CA GLN A 803 -15.75 -27.11 -15.63
C GLN A 803 -15.86 -27.60 -17.08
N ILE A 804 -16.43 -26.76 -17.94
CA ILE A 804 -16.49 -26.97 -19.39
C ILE A 804 -15.43 -26.09 -20.03
N VAL A 805 -14.71 -26.65 -21.01
CA VAL A 805 -13.70 -25.95 -21.80
C VAL A 805 -13.96 -26.19 -23.28
N ALA A 806 -14.36 -25.16 -24.01
CA ALA A 806 -14.49 -25.22 -25.48
C ALA A 806 -13.29 -24.53 -26.13
N THR A 807 -12.65 -25.20 -27.09
CA THR A 807 -11.45 -24.70 -27.78
C THR A 807 -11.52 -24.90 -29.27
N VAL A 808 -11.06 -23.90 -30.03
CA VAL A 808 -10.68 -24.05 -31.44
C VAL A 808 -9.16 -24.00 -31.52
N THR A 809 -8.50 -25.06 -32.01
CA THR A 809 -7.05 -25.17 -32.11
C THR A 809 -6.59 -25.42 -33.54
N LEU A 810 -5.33 -25.10 -33.83
CA LEU A 810 -4.66 -25.45 -35.09
C LEU A 810 -3.51 -26.43 -34.80
N ALA A 811 -3.29 -27.41 -35.67
CA ALA A 811 -2.21 -28.38 -35.53
C ALA A 811 -0.84 -27.69 -35.42
N GLY A 812 0.03 -28.21 -34.55
CA GLY A 812 1.37 -27.64 -34.32
C GLY A 812 1.39 -26.30 -33.59
N THR A 813 0.26 -25.81 -33.08
CA THR A 813 0.17 -24.63 -32.21
C THR A 813 -0.11 -25.01 -30.76
N THR A 814 0.43 -24.23 -29.82
CA THR A 814 0.21 -24.42 -28.37
C THR A 814 -0.90 -23.53 -27.82
N THR A 815 -1.17 -22.41 -28.49
CA THR A 815 -2.22 -21.46 -28.12
C THR A 815 -3.46 -21.72 -28.97
N PRO A 816 -4.62 -22.01 -28.37
CA PRO A 816 -5.87 -22.15 -29.12
C PRO A 816 -6.25 -20.81 -29.77
N LEU A 817 -6.84 -20.88 -30.97
CA LEU A 817 -7.41 -19.72 -31.66
C LEU A 817 -8.57 -19.12 -30.86
N GLN A 818 -9.35 -19.98 -30.20
CA GLN A 818 -10.46 -19.59 -29.33
C GLN A 818 -10.48 -20.49 -28.09
N LYS A 819 -10.74 -19.93 -26.90
CA LYS A 819 -10.88 -20.68 -25.65
C LYS A 819 -11.99 -20.08 -24.79
N LEU A 820 -13.00 -20.88 -24.48
CA LEU A 820 -14.12 -20.52 -23.62
C LEU A 820 -14.19 -21.51 -22.45
N THR A 821 -14.47 -21.01 -21.25
CA THR A 821 -14.52 -21.81 -20.02
C THR A 821 -15.67 -21.41 -19.11
N ALA A 822 -16.42 -22.38 -18.60
CA ALA A 822 -17.51 -22.17 -17.64
C ALA A 822 -17.54 -23.20 -16.52
N ASP A 823 -17.89 -22.74 -15.32
CA ASP A 823 -18.21 -23.62 -14.19
C ASP A 823 -19.68 -24.07 -14.27
N VAL A 824 -19.93 -25.35 -14.02
CA VAL A 824 -21.26 -25.96 -14.05
C VAL A 824 -21.87 -25.93 -12.66
N ASN A 825 -23.09 -25.42 -12.57
CA ASN A 825 -23.92 -25.51 -11.38
C ASN A 825 -25.18 -26.35 -11.66
N ILE A 826 -25.52 -27.25 -10.75
CA ILE A 826 -26.72 -28.08 -10.84
C ILE A 826 -27.72 -27.53 -9.82
N ASN A 827 -28.82 -26.96 -10.31
CA ASN A 827 -29.80 -26.31 -9.44
C ASN A 827 -31.05 -27.16 -9.27
N ASP A 828 -31.83 -26.83 -8.25
CA ASP A 828 -33.21 -27.26 -8.03
C ASP A 828 -33.44 -28.74 -7.68
N ILE A 829 -32.43 -29.62 -7.76
CA ILE A 829 -32.60 -31.04 -7.41
C ILE A 829 -32.73 -31.29 -5.91
N SER A 830 -32.01 -30.51 -5.09
CA SER A 830 -32.05 -30.63 -3.62
C SER A 830 -33.41 -30.27 -3.01
N GLY A 831 -34.28 -29.60 -3.77
CA GLY A 831 -35.61 -29.20 -3.31
C GLY A 831 -35.60 -28.17 -2.19
N SER A 832 -36.71 -28.08 -1.46
CA SER A 832 -36.93 -27.10 -0.40
C SER A 832 -37.43 -27.72 0.91
N TRP A 833 -36.97 -27.18 2.04
CA TRP A 833 -37.36 -27.59 3.38
C TRP A 833 -38.44 -26.67 3.95
N VAL A 834 -39.45 -27.26 4.58
CA VAL A 834 -40.51 -26.59 5.32
C VAL A 834 -40.42 -27.00 6.78
N ALA A 835 -40.22 -26.02 7.66
CA ALA A 835 -40.11 -26.26 9.10
C ALA A 835 -41.50 -26.52 9.72
N GLY A 836 -41.58 -27.54 10.57
CA GLY A 836 -42.75 -27.84 11.38
C GLY A 836 -42.64 -27.31 12.81
N LYS A 837 -43.24 -28.04 13.75
CA LYS A 837 -43.26 -27.70 15.18
C LYS A 837 -41.86 -27.87 15.81
N LYS A 838 -41.24 -26.76 16.19
CA LYS A 838 -39.87 -26.74 16.74
C LYS A 838 -39.76 -26.91 18.26
N ALA A 839 -40.87 -27.05 18.97
CA ALA A 839 -40.88 -27.23 20.42
C ALA A 839 -41.82 -28.39 20.80
N VAL A 840 -41.32 -29.37 21.54
CA VAL A 840 -42.08 -30.55 21.98
C VAL A 840 -41.92 -30.70 23.49
N GLU A 841 -43.05 -30.75 24.20
CA GLU A 841 -43.08 -30.99 25.65
C GLU A 841 -43.53 -32.43 25.93
N LEU A 842 -42.83 -33.13 26.82
CA LEU A 842 -43.11 -34.52 27.15
C LEU A 842 -43.99 -34.61 28.39
N ASN A 843 -45.25 -35.03 28.24
CA ASN A 843 -46.23 -35.05 29.34
C ASN A 843 -46.35 -36.40 30.08
N SER A 844 -45.70 -37.45 29.57
CA SER A 844 -45.62 -38.77 30.19
C SER A 844 -44.35 -39.56 29.82
N LYS A 845 -43.79 -40.27 30.80
CA LYS A 845 -42.64 -41.17 30.64
C LYS A 845 -42.95 -42.45 29.86
N ALA A 846 -44.23 -42.83 29.76
CA ALA A 846 -44.69 -43.98 28.98
C ALA A 846 -45.00 -43.61 27.51
N GLY A 847 -45.04 -42.31 27.19
CA GLY A 847 -45.39 -41.81 25.86
C GLY A 847 -44.32 -42.04 24.80
N VAL A 848 -44.77 -42.08 23.54
CA VAL A 848 -43.93 -42.02 22.33
C VAL A 848 -44.33 -40.77 21.57
N TYR A 849 -43.36 -39.91 21.26
CA TYR A 849 -43.60 -38.56 20.74
C TYR A 849 -43.06 -38.42 19.31
N PRO A 850 -43.91 -38.10 18.32
CA PRO A 850 -43.44 -37.78 16.97
C PRO A 850 -42.79 -36.39 16.97
N LEU A 851 -41.55 -36.29 16.50
CA LEU A 851 -40.81 -35.04 16.50
C LEU A 851 -41.01 -34.21 15.21
N ALA A 852 -41.19 -34.86 14.08
CA ALA A 852 -41.21 -34.20 12.77
C ALA A 852 -42.59 -33.64 12.36
N ASP A 853 -43.49 -33.41 13.32
CA ASP A 853 -44.84 -32.88 13.06
C ASP A 853 -44.80 -31.53 12.32
N GLY A 854 -45.44 -31.49 11.14
CA GLY A 854 -45.51 -30.33 10.25
C GLY A 854 -44.25 -30.08 9.43
N PHE A 855 -43.19 -30.89 9.56
CA PHE A 855 -41.99 -30.75 8.72
C PHE A 855 -42.21 -31.42 7.37
N SER A 856 -41.66 -30.81 6.31
CA SER A 856 -41.70 -31.40 4.98
C SER A 856 -40.47 -31.08 4.14
N TRP A 857 -40.05 -32.03 3.30
CA TRP A 857 -39.05 -31.84 2.26
C TRP A 857 -39.70 -31.99 0.90
N ASN A 858 -39.76 -30.89 0.16
CA ASN A 858 -40.43 -30.80 -1.13
C ASN A 858 -39.43 -30.89 -2.29
N ASP A 859 -39.87 -31.45 -3.42
CA ASP A 859 -39.13 -31.47 -4.68
C ASP A 859 -39.08 -30.08 -5.35
N MET A 860 -38.49 -30.00 -6.55
CA MET A 860 -38.41 -28.76 -7.35
C MET A 860 -39.77 -28.18 -7.77
N ARG A 861 -40.85 -28.97 -7.70
CA ARG A 861 -42.23 -28.56 -8.01
C ARG A 861 -42.96 -28.08 -6.75
N GLY A 862 -42.32 -28.17 -5.59
CA GLY A 862 -42.93 -27.86 -4.29
C GLY A 862 -43.80 -28.99 -3.74
N LYS A 863 -43.70 -30.21 -4.29
CA LYS A 863 -44.45 -31.38 -3.83
C LYS A 863 -43.67 -32.16 -2.76
N ALA A 864 -44.33 -32.51 -1.67
CA ALA A 864 -43.70 -33.17 -0.52
C ALA A 864 -43.20 -34.58 -0.87
N MET A 865 -41.89 -34.79 -0.76
CA MET A 865 -41.26 -36.12 -0.87
C MET A 865 -41.16 -36.81 0.49
N TRP A 866 -41.04 -36.03 1.55
CA TRP A 866 -41.00 -36.49 2.93
C TRP A 866 -41.81 -35.53 3.81
N LYS A 867 -42.58 -36.07 4.74
CA LYS A 867 -43.47 -35.29 5.59
C LYS A 867 -43.73 -36.00 6.92
N ASP A 868 -43.80 -35.26 8.01
CA ASP A 868 -44.23 -35.74 9.33
C ASP A 868 -43.44 -36.95 9.84
N GLY A 869 -42.14 -37.06 9.49
CA GLY A 869 -41.26 -38.14 9.94
C GLY A 869 -41.13 -39.31 8.98
N SER A 870 -41.95 -39.38 7.92
CA SER A 870 -41.95 -40.48 6.96
C SER A 870 -41.86 -39.99 5.51
N GLN A 871 -41.40 -40.87 4.63
CA GLN A 871 -41.49 -40.64 3.20
C GLN A 871 -42.96 -40.60 2.76
N VAL A 872 -43.29 -39.72 1.81
CA VAL A 872 -44.65 -39.62 1.27
C VAL A 872 -44.90 -40.84 0.38
N ASP A 873 -45.87 -41.67 0.78
CA ASP A 873 -46.34 -42.87 0.05
C ASP A 873 -47.55 -42.54 -0.86
N ASP A 874 -47.72 -41.26 -1.20
CA ASP A 874 -48.81 -40.79 -2.03
C ASP A 874 -48.45 -40.90 -3.52
N GLN A 875 -48.99 -41.92 -4.18
CA GLN A 875 -48.84 -42.13 -5.62
C GLN A 875 -49.70 -41.17 -6.47
N VAL A 876 -50.33 -40.15 -5.89
CA VAL A 876 -51.04 -39.12 -6.65
C VAL A 876 -50.06 -38.13 -7.29
N GLU A 877 -49.08 -37.65 -6.51
CA GLU A 877 -48.13 -36.59 -6.92
C GLU A 877 -46.80 -37.14 -7.48
N PHE A 878 -46.54 -38.44 -7.25
CA PHE A 878 -45.34 -39.13 -7.70
C PHE A 878 -45.67 -40.50 -8.29
N GLY A 879 -44.86 -40.96 -9.26
CA GLY A 879 -45.00 -42.27 -9.87
C GLY A 879 -44.61 -43.44 -8.94
N THR A 880 -44.01 -43.17 -7.79
CA THR A 880 -43.46 -44.16 -6.88
C THR A 880 -43.85 -43.87 -5.43
N ALA A 881 -43.91 -44.93 -4.61
CA ALA A 881 -43.99 -44.87 -3.15
C ALA A 881 -42.73 -44.27 -2.50
N THR A 882 -41.66 -44.10 -3.27
CA THR A 882 -40.35 -43.63 -2.79
C THR A 882 -39.87 -42.37 -3.53
N PRO A 883 -40.56 -41.22 -3.41
CA PRO A 883 -40.26 -39.99 -4.16
C PRO A 883 -38.81 -39.48 -4.02
N LEU A 884 -38.17 -39.56 -2.86
CA LEU A 884 -36.76 -39.20 -2.67
C LEU A 884 -35.81 -39.97 -3.62
N ALA A 885 -36.12 -41.23 -3.94
CA ALA A 885 -35.28 -42.06 -4.81
C ALA A 885 -35.29 -41.62 -6.28
N ILE A 886 -36.35 -40.91 -6.72
CA ILE A 886 -36.42 -40.26 -8.04
C ILE A 886 -35.20 -39.34 -8.22
N TYR A 887 -34.86 -38.60 -7.16
CA TYR A 887 -33.78 -37.61 -7.15
C TYR A 887 -32.45 -38.16 -6.59
N GLY A 888 -32.36 -39.46 -6.27
CA GLY A 888 -31.18 -40.06 -5.65
C GLY A 888 -30.96 -39.62 -4.19
N LEU A 889 -32.01 -39.14 -3.52
CA LEU A 889 -31.97 -38.66 -2.14
C LEU A 889 -32.37 -39.78 -1.16
N THR A 890 -31.93 -39.66 0.09
CA THR A 890 -32.26 -40.59 1.18
C THR A 890 -33.17 -39.94 2.21
N ALA A 891 -33.99 -40.74 2.90
CA ALA A 891 -34.83 -40.23 3.98
C ALA A 891 -34.00 -39.54 5.08
N PRO A 892 -34.49 -38.42 5.65
CA PRO A 892 -33.85 -37.77 6.79
C PRO A 892 -33.69 -38.70 7.99
N SER A 893 -32.65 -38.47 8.78
CA SER A 893 -32.41 -39.16 10.07
C SER A 893 -32.50 -38.18 11.23
N PHE A 894 -32.41 -38.68 12.47
CA PHE A 894 -32.54 -37.87 13.68
C PHE A 894 -31.36 -38.10 14.62
N LYS A 895 -30.84 -37.03 15.22
CA LYS A 895 -29.75 -37.13 16.22
C LYS A 895 -29.89 -36.07 17.30
N PHE A 896 -29.33 -36.35 18.48
CA PHE A 896 -29.23 -35.35 19.54
C PHE A 896 -28.11 -34.36 19.26
N VAL A 897 -28.40 -33.09 19.53
CA VAL A 897 -27.44 -31.99 19.44
C VAL A 897 -27.52 -31.10 20.67
N ASP A 898 -26.53 -30.22 20.87
CA ASP A 898 -26.63 -29.10 21.81
C ASP A 898 -27.41 -27.91 21.20
N ALA A 899 -27.51 -26.81 21.94
CA ALA A 899 -28.24 -25.61 21.51
C ALA A 899 -27.62 -24.97 20.25
N GLU A 900 -26.33 -25.21 20.04
CA GLU A 900 -25.53 -24.73 18.90
C GLU A 900 -25.54 -25.72 17.71
N GLY A 901 -26.23 -26.87 17.83
CA GLY A 901 -26.39 -27.84 16.76
C GLY A 901 -25.25 -28.86 16.63
N LYS A 902 -24.39 -28.99 17.63
CA LYS A 902 -23.28 -29.95 17.65
C LYS A 902 -23.69 -31.28 18.29
N ASP A 903 -23.20 -32.39 17.74
CA ASP A 903 -23.55 -33.74 18.16
C ASP A 903 -23.33 -33.97 19.66
N THR A 904 -24.37 -34.47 20.32
CA THR A 904 -24.35 -34.83 21.74
C THR A 904 -25.10 -36.15 21.95
N THR A 905 -25.10 -36.64 23.19
CA THR A 905 -25.93 -37.79 23.59
C THR A 905 -26.89 -37.36 24.68
N CYS A 906 -28.11 -37.90 24.66
CA CYS A 906 -29.07 -37.71 25.75
C CYS A 906 -29.14 -39.01 26.58
N PRO A 907 -28.80 -38.98 27.87
CA PRO A 907 -28.89 -40.18 28.70
C PRO A 907 -30.34 -40.58 29.03
N TYR A 908 -31.30 -39.65 28.87
CA TYR A 908 -32.69 -39.81 29.30
C TYR A 908 -33.67 -40.14 28.17
N LEU A 909 -33.31 -39.84 26.92
CA LEU A 909 -34.18 -39.98 25.76
C LEU A 909 -33.48 -40.76 24.66
N THR A 910 -34.27 -41.47 23.85
CA THR A 910 -33.83 -42.13 22.62
C THR A 910 -34.75 -41.73 21.48
N VAL A 911 -34.18 -41.54 20.29
CA VAL A 911 -34.91 -41.19 19.08
C VAL A 911 -34.68 -42.26 18.01
N GLY A 912 -35.77 -42.75 17.44
CA GLY A 912 -35.73 -43.69 16.30
C GLY A 912 -35.50 -42.96 14.97
N ASN A 913 -35.11 -43.72 13.95
CA ASN A 913 -34.97 -43.19 12.58
C ASN A 913 -36.31 -42.73 11.98
N ASP A 914 -37.44 -43.17 12.55
CA ASP A 914 -38.79 -42.74 12.21
C ASP A 914 -39.21 -41.44 12.94
N GLY A 915 -38.27 -40.78 13.63
CA GLY A 915 -38.51 -39.53 14.34
C GLY A 915 -39.33 -39.69 15.61
N LYS A 916 -39.53 -40.92 16.10
CA LYS A 916 -40.22 -41.18 17.36
C LYS A 916 -39.26 -41.12 18.54
N LEU A 917 -39.57 -40.22 19.47
CA LEU A 917 -38.84 -40.02 20.72
C LEU A 917 -39.49 -40.80 21.86
N SER A 918 -38.68 -41.44 22.70
CA SER A 918 -39.14 -42.11 23.92
C SER A 918 -38.09 -42.02 25.05
N PHE A 919 -38.52 -42.25 26.30
CA PHE A 919 -37.60 -42.26 27.44
C PHE A 919 -36.75 -43.54 27.48
N THR A 920 -35.47 -43.39 27.79
CA THR A 920 -34.57 -44.51 28.12
C THR A 920 -34.95 -45.13 29.46
N THR A 921 -34.37 -46.29 29.79
CA THR A 921 -34.51 -46.92 31.11
C THR A 921 -34.15 -45.95 32.24
N THR A 922 -33.07 -45.17 32.07
CA THR A 922 -32.64 -44.14 33.01
C THR A 922 -33.66 -43.02 33.13
N GLY A 923 -34.14 -42.49 31.99
CA GLY A 923 -35.18 -41.43 31.99
C GLY A 923 -36.49 -41.86 32.66
N LYS A 924 -36.84 -43.15 32.59
CA LYS A 924 -38.02 -43.70 33.29
C LYS A 924 -37.80 -43.90 34.80
N GLY A 925 -36.58 -44.23 35.20
CA GLY A 925 -36.25 -44.62 36.58
C GLY A 925 -36.12 -43.47 37.59
N TYR A 926 -35.96 -42.22 37.13
CA TYR A 926 -35.76 -41.06 38.00
C TYR A 926 -36.90 -40.04 37.90
N ASN A 927 -37.16 -39.31 38.99
CA ASN A 927 -38.06 -38.15 38.97
C ASN A 927 -37.26 -36.88 38.61
N PHE A 928 -37.71 -36.14 37.60
CA PHE A 928 -37.10 -34.86 37.20
C PHE A 928 -37.60 -33.77 38.16
N GLN A 929 -36.69 -33.18 38.94
CA GLN A 929 -37.02 -32.16 39.93
C GLN A 929 -37.10 -30.75 39.33
N THR A 930 -36.49 -30.57 38.17
CA THR A 930 -36.48 -29.34 37.36
C THR A 930 -36.66 -29.72 35.90
N ASP A 931 -37.09 -28.76 35.09
CA ASP A 931 -37.24 -28.96 33.66
C ASP A 931 -35.89 -29.31 33.03
N TYR A 932 -35.88 -30.32 32.16
CA TYR A 932 -34.70 -30.71 31.39
C TYR A 932 -34.93 -30.45 29.91
N THR A 933 -34.02 -29.72 29.28
CA THR A 933 -34.08 -29.39 27.86
C THR A 933 -33.06 -30.21 27.07
N ALA A 934 -33.50 -30.81 25.97
CA ALA A 934 -32.66 -31.46 24.96
C ALA A 934 -32.96 -30.89 23.57
N TYR A 935 -32.05 -31.08 22.63
CA TYR A 935 -32.25 -30.67 21.24
C TYR A 935 -32.08 -31.87 20.31
N VAL A 936 -33.00 -32.01 19.35
CA VAL A 936 -32.95 -33.05 18.31
C VAL A 936 -32.89 -32.40 16.94
N MET A 937 -31.88 -32.75 16.16
CA MET A 937 -31.71 -32.30 14.78
C MET A 937 -32.26 -33.34 13.81
N ILE A 938 -33.10 -32.89 12.88
CA ILE A 938 -33.46 -33.62 11.68
C ILE A 938 -32.32 -33.44 10.67
N VAL A 939 -31.72 -34.54 10.24
CA VAL A 939 -30.56 -34.58 9.35
C VAL A 939 -31.02 -34.99 7.97
N ALA A 940 -31.19 -34.02 7.08
CA ALA A 940 -31.37 -34.21 5.65
C ALA A 940 -30.08 -33.84 4.91
N SER A 941 -29.68 -34.64 3.93
CA SER A 941 -28.51 -34.39 3.09
C SER A 941 -28.85 -34.57 1.62
N SER A 942 -28.31 -33.69 0.78
CA SER A 942 -28.42 -33.76 -0.67
C SER A 942 -27.03 -33.76 -1.29
N GLN A 943 -26.79 -34.73 -2.16
CA GLN A 943 -25.56 -34.81 -2.98
C GLN A 943 -25.52 -33.76 -4.10
N TRP A 944 -26.64 -33.06 -4.35
CA TRP A 944 -26.78 -32.03 -5.37
C TRP A 944 -26.49 -30.61 -4.85
N GLY A 945 -26.15 -30.47 -3.56
CA GLY A 945 -25.84 -29.20 -2.92
C GLY A 945 -26.85 -28.81 -1.86
N THR A 946 -26.96 -27.50 -1.58
CA THR A 946 -27.78 -26.98 -0.47
C THR A 946 -29.27 -27.25 -0.66
N ILE A 947 -29.94 -27.68 0.41
CA ILE A 947 -31.42 -27.76 0.48
C ILE A 947 -31.95 -26.37 0.84
N THR A 948 -32.84 -25.82 0.02
CA THR A 948 -33.39 -24.48 0.22
C THR A 948 -34.14 -24.41 1.55
N ASN A 949 -33.94 -23.34 2.34
CA ASN A 949 -34.59 -23.09 3.64
C ASN A 949 -34.32 -24.12 4.77
N TYR A 950 -33.29 -24.95 4.64
CA TYR A 950 -32.96 -25.98 5.65
C TYR A 950 -32.20 -25.46 6.87
N ALA A 951 -31.24 -24.54 6.68
CA ALA A 951 -30.42 -24.00 7.76
C ALA A 951 -31.30 -23.30 8.84
N ASN A 952 -31.02 -23.55 10.12
CA ASN A 952 -31.77 -23.03 11.30
C ASN A 952 -33.24 -23.48 11.37
N ASN A 953 -33.66 -24.40 10.50
CA ASN A 953 -35.03 -24.87 10.35
C ASN A 953 -35.16 -26.38 10.56
N ASN A 954 -34.17 -27.00 11.19
CA ASN A 954 -34.05 -28.45 11.33
C ASN A 954 -33.76 -28.92 12.77
N VAL A 955 -33.76 -28.02 13.77
CA VAL A 955 -33.55 -28.36 15.19
C VAL A 955 -34.86 -28.18 15.96
N ILE A 956 -35.18 -29.16 16.80
CA ILE A 956 -36.35 -29.22 17.66
C ILE A 956 -35.90 -29.19 19.11
N THR A 957 -36.46 -28.27 19.89
CA THR A 957 -36.30 -28.21 21.35
C THR A 957 -37.27 -29.17 22.01
N VAL A 958 -36.75 -30.03 22.87
CA VAL A 958 -37.52 -31.02 23.62
C VAL A 958 -37.42 -30.70 25.10
N THR A 959 -38.56 -30.46 25.74
CA THR A 959 -38.64 -30.15 27.17
C THR A 959 -39.25 -31.34 27.92
N ILE A 960 -38.54 -31.81 28.94
CA ILE A 960 -39.03 -32.75 29.96
C ILE A 960 -39.43 -31.90 31.18
N PRO A 961 -40.72 -31.72 31.46
CA PRO A 961 -41.16 -30.95 32.62
C PRO A 961 -40.79 -31.61 33.94
N ALA A 962 -40.57 -30.79 34.97
CA ALA A 962 -40.46 -31.26 36.33
C ALA A 962 -41.70 -32.09 36.73
N ASN A 963 -41.48 -33.19 37.44
CA ASN A 963 -42.51 -34.12 37.93
C ASN A 963 -43.35 -34.82 36.84
N VAL A 964 -42.85 -34.89 35.60
CA VAL A 964 -43.49 -35.70 34.54
C VAL A 964 -43.65 -37.17 34.99
N LYS A 965 -44.83 -37.76 34.73
CA LYS A 965 -45.23 -39.09 35.22
C LYS A 965 -45.00 -40.21 34.22
#